data_AF-A0A346GM37-F1
#
_entry.id   AF-A0A346GM37-F1
#
_cell.length_a   1.000
_cell.length_b   1.000
_cell.length_c   1.000
_cell.angle_alpha   90.00
_cell.angle_beta   90.00
_cell.angle_gamma   90.00
#
_symmetry.space_group_name_H-M   'P 1'
#
loop_
_entity.id
_entity.type
_entity.pdbx_description
1 polymer ?
#
loop_
_entity_poly.entity_id
_entity_poly.type
_entity_poly.pdbx_seq_one_letter_code
_entity_poly.pdbx_strand_id
1 'polypeptide(L)'
;MSVLISGVLKDGAGLPMSGYHIILKARQNTSAVVMRTVATVVTGPAGEYAFEAQTGRYDVYLRSCIEREYCVGDISVYDDSKPGTLNDFLTALDEGDLKPDVVKRFEEMVAQAQQSAEAAAKSERQAGKHVADAQQIKSDCETLADNVQQNAEAVAEDKNQVALLASSATQDAARAEQAVKDADKIVQKAVDKLADAATLTGEAKASAESAAKSEQNAKQHRDEAQRIVDELKGTNASTTQKGLVQLCSDTDNDSEELAATPKAVKTVMDETKTKAPLDSPAFTGTPTTPTPPDDAVGLETANAAFVRKLLAALVDSSPEALDTLNELAAALGNDPNFSTTVINALAGKQPLNDVLTAISELSELTQRADNLLYFNQDGNASLSPLSEKARALLVLDTPEAMRTELELKAAATMEAQSDIYDRTAGCLALPGAFGYGHVFSSSEVVYFSAQNGPAEFLKWVFEVTPGRYAVTQYGGSGTSYNPIIAYDMGQPYFRGLVDIDIRYGIDSGGIEAEARRWITFHGDAEYEGGFGEGPAKYQVLVKKSMRPPDLPKAWSRLFWSRNRLMQLLYATENTSKRPPFPGGLVLAAYLPDDGSSEVTLLRAQDVSGSRLRQVVFEAEYRTSGFSAAARSFVYGDALPGTYVALSGGPDIKFYNRGLVSLFVRVA
;
A
#
# COMPACT_ATOMS: atom_id res chain seq x y z
N MET A 1 44.22 -43.09 27.18
CA MET A 1 43.92 -43.76 28.47
C MET A 1 43.74 -45.26 28.20
N SER A 2 43.61 -46.11 29.24
CA SER A 2 43.23 -47.52 29.05
C SER A 2 41.80 -47.78 29.49
N VAL A 3 41.15 -48.71 28.81
CA VAL A 3 39.79 -49.14 29.07
C VAL A 3 39.80 -50.63 29.40
N LEU A 4 39.16 -50.99 30.50
CA LEU A 4 39.05 -52.38 30.94
C LEU A 4 38.09 -53.16 30.03
N ILE A 5 38.62 -54.14 29.31
CA ILE A 5 37.85 -55.11 28.54
C ILE A 5 37.86 -56.42 29.32
N SER A 6 36.70 -56.83 29.80
CA SER A 6 36.57 -58.02 30.65
C SER A 6 35.24 -58.74 30.46
N GLY A 7 35.25 -60.07 30.60
CA GLY A 7 34.07 -60.89 30.40
C GLY A 7 34.39 -62.38 30.35
N VAL A 8 33.43 -63.17 29.85
CA VAL A 8 33.58 -64.61 29.65
C VAL A 8 33.48 -64.92 28.17
N LEU A 9 34.52 -65.53 27.61
CA LEU A 9 34.57 -65.94 26.21
C LEU A 9 33.85 -67.29 26.07
N LYS A 10 32.81 -67.32 25.24
CA LYS A 10 31.96 -68.51 25.03
C LYS A 10 31.90 -68.87 23.55
N ASP A 11 31.78 -70.16 23.24
CA ASP A 11 31.59 -70.65 21.87
C ASP A 11 30.12 -70.47 21.40
N GLY A 12 29.83 -70.87 20.16
CA GLY A 12 28.48 -70.81 19.58
C GLY A 12 27.45 -71.72 20.25
N ALA A 13 27.87 -72.61 21.16
CA ALA A 13 27.00 -73.43 22.01
C ALA A 13 26.87 -72.86 23.43
N GLY A 14 27.52 -71.73 23.74
CA GLY A 14 27.51 -71.08 25.04
C GLY A 14 28.46 -71.70 26.06
N LEU A 15 29.34 -72.63 25.66
CA LEU A 15 30.33 -73.26 26.53
C LEU A 15 31.56 -72.35 26.72
N PRO A 16 32.18 -72.33 27.90
CA PRO A 16 33.33 -71.49 28.18
C PRO A 16 34.56 -71.93 27.38
N MET A 17 35.17 -71.00 26.65
CA MET A 17 36.40 -71.21 25.88
C MET A 17 37.63 -71.03 26.79
N SER A 18 37.95 -72.06 27.58
CA SER A 18 39.08 -72.08 28.52
C SER A 18 40.43 -72.27 27.81
N GLY A 19 41.45 -71.50 28.20
CA GLY A 19 42.82 -71.61 27.68
C GLY A 19 43.04 -71.03 26.28
N TYR A 20 42.12 -70.20 25.78
CA TYR A 20 42.22 -69.51 24.50
C TYR A 20 43.03 -68.22 24.63
N HIS A 21 43.81 -67.90 23.59
CA HIS A 21 44.55 -66.64 23.49
C HIS A 21 43.71 -65.59 22.74
N ILE A 22 43.42 -64.47 23.40
CA ILE A 22 42.89 -63.23 22.80
C ILE A 22 44.09 -62.38 22.42
N ILE A 23 44.22 -62.06 21.13
CA ILE A 23 45.38 -61.37 20.56
C ILE A 23 44.89 -60.06 19.92
N LEU A 24 45.45 -58.93 20.35
CA LEU A 24 45.15 -57.60 19.81
C LEU A 24 46.34 -57.10 19.00
N LYS A 25 46.11 -56.75 17.73
CA LYS A 25 47.14 -56.20 16.85
C LYS A 25 46.78 -54.76 16.50
N ALA A 26 47.62 -53.81 16.91
CA ALA A 26 47.36 -52.38 16.67
C ALA A 26 47.39 -52.02 15.18
N ARG A 27 46.32 -51.40 14.69
CA ARG A 27 46.10 -50.98 13.30
C ARG A 27 46.58 -49.56 12.98
N GLN A 28 46.82 -48.73 14.00
CA GLN A 28 47.28 -47.35 13.83
C GLN A 28 48.30 -46.97 14.91
N ASN A 29 49.12 -45.97 14.63
CA ASN A 29 49.94 -45.33 15.65
C ASN A 29 49.05 -44.38 16.46
N THR A 30 49.06 -44.51 17.78
CA THR A 30 48.50 -43.54 18.72
C THR A 30 49.63 -42.99 19.61
N SER A 31 49.33 -41.99 20.44
CA SER A 31 50.29 -41.46 21.41
C SER A 31 50.73 -42.49 22.47
N ALA A 32 49.99 -43.60 22.62
CA ALA A 32 50.25 -44.66 23.59
C ALA A 32 50.62 -46.02 22.97
N VAL A 33 50.22 -46.31 21.72
CA VAL A 33 50.41 -47.61 21.06
C VAL A 33 50.97 -47.45 19.65
N VAL A 34 51.98 -48.24 19.30
CA VAL A 34 52.61 -48.24 17.98
C VAL A 34 52.00 -49.34 17.11
N MET A 35 51.76 -49.06 15.83
CA MET A 35 51.23 -50.02 14.87
C MET A 35 52.07 -51.31 14.84
N ARG A 36 51.40 -52.47 14.70
CA ARG A 36 51.98 -53.83 14.73
C ARG A 36 52.45 -54.35 16.09
N THR A 37 52.26 -53.63 17.19
CA THR A 37 52.43 -54.23 18.52
C THR A 37 51.31 -55.23 18.80
N VAL A 38 51.65 -56.32 19.50
CA VAL A 38 50.74 -57.43 19.79
C VAL A 38 50.58 -57.59 21.30
N ALA A 39 49.35 -57.51 21.79
CA ALA A 39 49.01 -57.90 23.16
C ALA A 39 48.32 -59.27 23.15
N THR A 40 48.74 -60.18 24.02
CA THR A 40 48.14 -61.53 24.14
C THR A 40 47.65 -61.76 25.56
N VAL A 41 46.40 -62.18 25.69
CA VAL A 41 45.75 -62.47 26.96
C VAL A 41 45.17 -63.87 26.89
N VAL A 42 45.34 -64.68 27.94
CA VAL A 42 44.85 -66.08 27.98
C VAL A 42 43.60 -66.15 28.85
N THR A 43 42.57 -66.86 28.40
CA THR A 43 41.34 -67.09 29.16
C THR A 43 41.55 -68.11 30.28
N GLY A 44 40.90 -67.89 31.42
CA GLY A 44 40.93 -68.78 32.57
C GLY A 44 40.04 -70.02 32.43
N PRO A 45 39.98 -70.89 33.47
CA PRO A 45 39.28 -72.18 33.45
C PRO A 45 37.77 -72.12 33.13
N ALA A 46 37.12 -70.98 33.37
CA ALA A 46 35.72 -70.73 33.05
C ALA A 46 35.56 -69.79 31.83
N GLY A 47 36.60 -69.60 31.02
CA GLY A 47 36.61 -68.73 29.84
C GLY A 47 36.75 -67.24 30.17
N GLU A 48 37.02 -66.89 31.43
CA GLU A 48 37.14 -65.51 31.90
C GLU A 48 38.40 -64.82 31.36
N TYR A 49 38.27 -63.54 31.01
CA TYR A 49 39.38 -62.67 30.62
C TYR A 49 39.16 -61.26 31.19
N ALA A 50 40.27 -60.57 31.46
CA ALA A 50 40.28 -59.16 31.82
C ALA A 50 41.62 -58.54 31.41
N PHE A 51 41.59 -57.43 30.67
CA PHE A 51 42.78 -56.69 30.30
C PHE A 51 42.48 -55.22 30.04
N GLU A 52 43.50 -54.39 30.22
CA GLU A 52 43.46 -52.95 29.95
C GLU A 52 43.87 -52.69 28.50
N ALA A 53 42.93 -52.29 27.65
CA ALA A 53 43.20 -51.90 26.27
C ALA A 53 43.48 -50.40 26.18
N GLN A 54 44.63 -50.01 25.64
CA GLN A 54 44.94 -48.59 25.41
C GLN A 54 44.08 -48.02 24.28
N THR A 55 43.90 -46.70 24.22
CA THR A 55 43.16 -46.07 23.13
C THR A 55 43.82 -46.27 21.76
N GLY A 56 43.02 -46.72 20.80
CA GLY A 56 43.46 -47.10 19.46
C GLY A 56 42.52 -48.10 18.79
N ARG A 57 42.82 -48.41 17.53
CA ARG A 57 42.12 -49.42 16.72
C ARG A 57 42.93 -50.70 16.64
N TYR A 58 42.29 -51.84 16.86
CA TYR A 58 42.94 -53.14 16.95
C TYR A 58 42.21 -54.19 16.12
N ASP A 59 42.97 -55.02 15.40
CA ASP A 59 42.45 -56.28 14.87
C ASP A 59 42.53 -57.35 15.98
N VAL A 60 41.43 -58.03 16.25
CA VAL A 60 41.29 -59.03 17.31
C VAL A 60 41.38 -60.44 16.71
N TYR A 61 42.24 -61.27 17.27
CA TYR A 61 42.40 -62.67 16.89
C TYR A 61 42.20 -63.59 18.09
N LEU A 62 41.64 -64.78 17.85
CA LEU A 62 41.56 -65.87 18.82
C LEU A 62 42.45 -67.03 18.37
N ARG A 63 43.11 -67.69 19.33
CA ARG A 63 43.94 -68.88 19.07
C ARG A 63 43.79 -69.93 20.18
N SER A 64 43.48 -71.17 19.81
CA SER A 64 43.55 -72.33 20.71
C SER A 64 45.00 -72.81 20.87
N CYS A 65 45.36 -73.42 22.00
CA CYS A 65 46.73 -73.79 22.38
C CYS A 65 47.48 -74.72 21.39
N ILE A 66 46.79 -75.24 20.35
CA ILE A 66 47.34 -76.16 19.34
C ILE A 66 46.97 -75.75 17.88
N GLU A 67 46.30 -74.62 17.66
CA GLU A 67 45.74 -74.23 16.34
C GLU A 67 46.25 -72.89 15.79
N ARG A 68 45.86 -72.57 14.54
CA ARG A 68 46.18 -71.30 13.85
C ARG A 68 45.38 -70.12 14.42
N GLU A 69 45.87 -68.89 14.25
CA GLU A 69 45.17 -67.66 14.64
C GLU A 69 43.97 -67.37 13.73
N TYR A 70 42.81 -67.06 14.30
CA TYR A 70 41.60 -66.68 13.58
C TYR A 70 41.22 -65.24 13.89
N CYS A 71 41.04 -64.40 12.87
CA CYS A 71 40.55 -63.03 13.04
C CYS A 71 39.06 -63.07 13.40
N VAL A 72 38.67 -62.43 14.50
CA VAL A 72 37.28 -62.37 14.98
C VAL A 72 36.62 -61.01 14.77
N GLY A 73 37.37 -60.03 14.30
CA GLY A 73 36.88 -58.68 13.97
C GLY A 73 37.90 -57.61 14.37
N ASP A 74 37.53 -56.35 14.21
CA ASP A 74 38.27 -55.21 14.72
C ASP A 74 37.48 -54.48 15.81
N ILE A 75 38.21 -53.81 16.71
CA ILE A 75 37.64 -52.99 17.78
C ILE A 75 38.28 -51.60 17.76
N SER A 76 37.48 -50.58 18.09
CA SER A 76 37.92 -49.21 18.33
C SER A 76 37.76 -48.86 19.80
N VAL A 77 38.85 -48.44 20.45
CA VAL A 77 38.85 -48.00 21.86
C VAL A 77 39.14 -46.50 21.90
N TYR A 78 38.13 -45.71 22.28
CA TYR A 78 38.20 -44.25 22.42
C TYR A 78 38.45 -43.85 23.88
N ASP A 79 38.87 -42.60 24.14
CA ASP A 79 39.19 -42.13 25.49
C ASP A 79 37.96 -42.06 26.42
N ASP A 80 36.75 -42.00 25.85
CA ASP A 80 35.47 -42.01 26.56
C ASP A 80 34.74 -43.37 26.51
N SER A 81 35.39 -44.41 25.93
CA SER A 81 34.82 -45.74 25.85
C SER A 81 34.61 -46.34 27.24
N LYS A 82 33.41 -46.86 27.50
CA LYS A 82 33.04 -47.47 28.79
C LYS A 82 33.62 -48.89 28.88
N PRO A 83 34.02 -49.36 30.08
CA PRO A 83 34.39 -50.76 30.30
C PRO A 83 33.27 -51.71 29.86
N GLY A 84 33.62 -52.83 29.24
CA GLY A 84 32.67 -53.76 28.65
C GLY A 84 33.30 -55.10 28.24
N THR A 85 32.51 -55.98 27.66
CA THR A 85 32.99 -57.27 27.15
C THR A 85 33.62 -57.10 25.77
N LEU A 86 34.53 -58.00 25.38
CA LEU A 86 35.12 -58.01 24.04
C LEU A 86 34.06 -58.03 22.93
N ASN A 87 32.93 -58.70 23.18
CA ASN A 87 31.83 -58.74 22.21
C ASN A 87 31.09 -57.40 22.08
N ASP A 88 31.01 -56.61 23.17
CA ASP A 88 30.44 -55.26 23.12
C ASP A 88 31.29 -54.33 22.24
N PHE A 89 32.61 -54.49 22.30
CA PHE A 89 33.54 -53.75 21.44
C PHE A 89 33.56 -54.27 19.98
N LEU A 90 33.37 -55.57 19.75
CA LEU A 90 33.29 -56.16 18.41
C LEU A 90 31.95 -55.88 17.69
N THR A 91 30.93 -55.46 18.44
CA THR A 91 29.59 -55.10 17.90
C THR A 91 29.30 -53.60 17.94
N ALA A 92 30.21 -52.80 18.51
CA ALA A 92 30.12 -51.35 18.51
C ALA A 92 30.30 -50.80 17.09
N LEU A 93 29.40 -49.90 16.68
CA LEU A 93 29.47 -49.17 15.40
C LEU A 93 30.68 -48.23 15.41
N ASP A 94 31.49 -48.23 14.35
CA ASP A 94 32.66 -47.37 14.18
C ASP A 94 32.27 -45.99 13.60
N GLU A 95 33.10 -44.96 13.78
CA GLU A 95 32.90 -43.63 13.18
C GLU A 95 32.81 -43.71 11.63
N GLY A 96 33.41 -44.73 11.02
CA GLY A 96 33.30 -45.04 9.59
C GLY A 96 31.96 -45.63 9.14
N ASP A 97 31.12 -46.09 10.06
CA ASP A 97 29.78 -46.64 9.76
C ASP A 97 28.70 -45.54 9.65
N LEU A 98 29.02 -44.31 10.07
CA LEU A 98 28.16 -43.15 9.85
C LEU A 98 28.22 -42.74 8.37
N LYS A 99 27.09 -42.90 7.67
CA LYS A 99 26.96 -42.44 6.28
C LYS A 99 27.36 -40.95 6.18
N PRO A 100 28.15 -40.54 5.17
CA PRO A 100 28.55 -39.14 4.97
C PRO A 100 27.39 -38.12 5.01
N ASP A 101 26.18 -38.55 4.60
CA ASP A 101 24.98 -37.72 4.63
C ASP A 101 24.53 -37.31 6.04
N VAL A 102 24.80 -38.13 7.06
CA VAL A 102 24.43 -37.84 8.46
C VAL A 102 25.36 -36.77 9.04
N VAL A 103 26.65 -36.86 8.75
CA VAL A 103 27.65 -35.86 9.16
C VAL A 103 27.35 -34.52 8.48
N LYS A 104 27.05 -34.54 7.18
CA LYS A 104 26.69 -33.33 6.44
C LYS A 104 25.44 -32.64 7.00
N ARG A 105 24.39 -33.39 7.34
CA ARG A 105 23.19 -32.83 7.97
C ARG A 105 23.46 -32.22 9.34
N PHE A 106 24.38 -32.79 10.09
CA PHE A 106 24.78 -32.26 11.39
C PHE A 106 25.56 -30.94 11.23
N GLU A 107 26.50 -30.88 10.28
CA GLU A 107 27.23 -29.65 9.95
C GLU A 107 26.29 -28.53 9.46
N GLU A 108 25.32 -28.86 8.60
CA GLU A 108 24.28 -27.91 8.14
C GLU A 108 23.44 -27.37 9.30
N MET A 109 23.08 -28.23 10.27
CA MET A 109 22.34 -27.83 11.46
C MET A 109 23.15 -26.89 12.37
N VAL A 110 24.44 -27.17 12.56
CA VAL A 110 25.34 -26.30 13.35
C VAL A 110 25.50 -24.94 12.66
N ALA A 111 25.68 -24.92 11.33
CA ALA A 111 25.76 -23.68 10.56
C ALA A 111 24.47 -22.85 10.66
N GLN A 112 23.31 -23.49 10.57
CA GLN A 112 22.01 -22.82 10.71
C GLN A 112 21.80 -22.26 12.13
N ALA A 113 22.21 -23.00 13.17
CA ALA A 113 22.15 -22.54 14.54
C ALA A 113 23.04 -21.30 14.76
N GLN A 114 24.25 -21.30 14.19
CA GLN A 114 25.16 -20.17 14.26
C GLN A 114 24.63 -18.94 13.52
N GLN A 115 24.09 -19.13 12.31
CA GLN A 115 23.43 -18.05 11.56
C GLN A 115 22.26 -17.44 12.33
N SER A 116 21.46 -18.29 12.99
CA SER A 116 20.34 -17.85 13.81
C SER A 116 20.80 -17.04 15.03
N ALA A 117 21.89 -17.46 15.69
CA ALA A 117 22.49 -16.71 16.80
C ALA A 117 23.03 -15.34 16.35
N GLU A 118 23.67 -15.25 15.18
CA GLU A 118 24.15 -13.99 14.62
C GLU A 118 23.00 -13.04 14.23
N ALA A 119 21.91 -13.58 13.68
CA ALA A 119 20.70 -12.81 13.39
C ALA A 119 20.09 -12.24 14.68
N ALA A 120 20.01 -13.04 15.75
CA ALA A 120 19.56 -12.59 17.06
C ALA A 120 20.46 -11.48 17.64
N ALA A 121 21.79 -11.63 17.56
CA ALA A 121 22.73 -10.60 18.02
C ALA A 121 22.63 -9.29 17.22
N LYS A 122 22.37 -9.37 15.90
CA LYS A 122 22.10 -8.17 15.07
C LYS A 122 20.79 -7.50 15.47
N SER A 123 19.74 -8.29 15.71
CA SER A 123 18.44 -7.79 16.16
C SER A 123 18.54 -7.08 17.51
N GLU A 124 19.30 -7.63 18.47
CA GLU A 124 19.57 -7.01 19.77
C GLU A 124 20.29 -5.66 19.62
N ARG A 125 21.33 -5.58 18.79
CA ARG A 125 22.04 -4.31 18.52
C ARG A 125 21.12 -3.26 17.90
N GLN A 126 20.23 -3.68 17.00
CA GLN A 126 19.28 -2.77 16.35
C GLN A 126 18.21 -2.28 17.33
N ALA A 127 17.71 -3.16 18.20
CA ALA A 127 16.85 -2.76 19.30
C ALA A 127 17.55 -1.75 20.23
N GLY A 128 18.83 -1.94 20.54
CA GLY A 128 19.63 -0.98 21.30
C GLY A 128 19.73 0.40 20.63
N LYS A 129 19.88 0.46 19.30
CA LYS A 129 19.84 1.72 18.54
C LYS A 129 18.47 2.40 18.63
N HIS A 130 17.39 1.64 18.46
CA HIS A 130 16.04 2.19 18.58
C HIS A 130 15.74 2.75 19.98
N VAL A 131 16.29 2.15 21.04
CA VAL A 131 16.20 2.71 22.40
C VAL A 131 16.95 4.04 22.51
N ALA A 132 18.16 4.14 21.93
CA ALA A 132 18.92 5.39 21.91
C ALA A 132 18.22 6.49 21.10
N ASP A 133 17.68 6.15 19.93
CA ASP A 133 16.90 7.07 19.09
C ASP A 133 15.65 7.55 19.83
N ALA A 134 14.94 6.66 20.53
CA ALA A 134 13.77 7.02 21.34
C ALA A 134 14.13 7.95 22.52
N GLN A 135 15.29 7.76 23.15
CA GLN A 135 15.79 8.67 24.19
C GLN A 135 16.15 10.04 23.62
N GLN A 136 16.76 10.10 22.43
CA GLN A 136 17.06 11.36 21.76
C GLN A 136 15.78 12.11 21.38
N ILE A 137 14.81 11.41 20.77
CA ILE A 137 13.51 11.98 20.42
C ILE A 137 12.82 12.55 21.67
N LYS A 138 12.90 11.86 22.81
CA LYS A 138 12.37 12.37 24.07
C LYS A 138 13.02 13.71 24.47
N SER A 139 14.35 13.79 24.41
CA SER A 139 15.09 15.03 24.71
C SER A 139 14.76 16.17 23.74
N ASP A 140 14.59 15.85 22.45
CA ASP A 140 14.22 16.82 21.43
C ASP A 140 12.78 17.34 21.64
N CYS A 141 11.85 16.46 22.04
CA CYS A 141 10.49 16.83 22.41
C CYS A 141 10.44 17.72 23.66
N GLU A 142 11.26 17.44 24.67
CA GLU A 142 11.37 18.30 25.87
C GLU A 142 11.91 19.69 25.48
N THR A 143 12.96 19.76 24.66
CA THR A 143 13.50 21.02 24.16
C THR A 143 12.48 21.80 23.32
N LEU A 144 11.73 21.11 22.47
CA LEU A 144 10.67 21.72 21.67
C LEU A 144 9.55 22.27 22.56
N ALA A 145 9.16 21.56 23.62
CA ALA A 145 8.16 22.02 24.57
C ALA A 145 8.62 23.31 25.28
N ASP A 146 9.89 23.37 25.70
CA ASP A 146 10.47 24.57 26.31
C ASP A 146 10.48 25.76 25.33
N ASN A 147 10.84 25.53 24.06
CA ASN A 147 10.81 26.57 23.03
C ASN A 147 9.38 27.06 22.74
N VAL A 148 8.40 26.16 22.71
CA VAL A 148 6.98 26.53 22.55
C VAL A 148 6.50 27.36 23.74
N GLN A 149 6.90 27.01 24.96
CA GLN A 149 6.57 27.77 26.16
C GLN A 149 7.18 29.18 26.12
N GLN A 150 8.47 29.31 25.76
CA GLN A 150 9.13 30.61 25.60
C GLN A 150 8.46 31.47 24.52
N ASN A 151 8.08 30.86 23.39
CA ASN A 151 7.37 31.57 22.34
C ASN A 151 5.97 32.01 22.81
N ALA A 152 5.25 31.19 23.59
CA ALA A 152 3.96 31.56 24.15
C ALA A 152 4.08 32.75 25.12
N GLU A 153 5.14 32.79 25.93
CA GLU A 153 5.46 33.92 26.81
C GLU A 153 5.79 35.18 26.02
N ALA A 154 6.62 35.07 24.96
CA ALA A 154 6.94 36.20 24.09
C ALA A 154 5.69 36.76 23.38
N VAL A 155 4.79 35.90 22.89
CA VAL A 155 3.52 36.32 22.28
C VAL A 155 2.61 37.00 23.31
N ALA A 156 2.61 36.55 24.56
CA ALA A 156 1.87 37.21 25.63
C ALA A 156 2.42 38.61 25.95
N GLU A 157 3.74 38.78 25.95
CA GLU A 157 4.42 40.07 26.10
C GLU A 157 4.07 41.01 24.92
N ASP A 158 4.18 40.54 23.69
CA ASP A 158 3.86 41.30 22.48
C ASP A 158 2.39 41.73 22.48
N LYS A 159 1.48 40.86 22.94
CA LYS A 159 0.05 41.21 23.09
C LYS A 159 -0.14 42.39 24.04
N ASN A 160 0.62 42.44 25.14
CA ASN A 160 0.57 43.57 26.07
C ASN A 160 1.13 44.85 25.44
N GLN A 161 2.21 44.76 24.67
CA GLN A 161 2.77 45.91 23.94
C GLN A 161 1.80 46.44 22.88
N VAL A 162 1.17 45.56 22.10
CA VAL A 162 0.16 45.93 21.09
C VAL A 162 -1.04 46.61 21.75
N ALA A 163 -1.50 46.13 22.91
CA ALA A 163 -2.56 46.79 23.66
C ALA A 163 -2.15 48.20 24.12
N LEU A 164 -0.90 48.38 24.54
CA LEU A 164 -0.35 49.68 24.93
C LEU A 164 -0.30 50.64 23.74
N LEU A 165 0.20 50.18 22.59
CA LEU A 165 0.29 50.95 21.35
C LEU A 165 -1.10 51.34 20.83
N ALA A 166 -2.08 50.43 20.87
CA ALA A 166 -3.46 50.73 20.49
C ALA A 166 -4.08 51.81 21.40
N SER A 167 -3.79 51.77 22.70
CA SER A 167 -4.22 52.82 23.62
C SER A 167 -3.59 54.17 23.30
N SER A 168 -2.28 54.21 23.00
CA SER A 168 -1.59 55.44 22.57
C SER A 168 -2.19 56.00 21.28
N ALA A 169 -2.37 55.15 20.26
CA ALA A 169 -2.95 55.55 18.99
C ALA A 169 -4.37 56.14 19.16
N THR A 170 -5.17 55.58 20.06
CA THR A 170 -6.51 56.11 20.39
C THR A 170 -6.42 57.49 21.04
N GLN A 171 -5.46 57.71 21.94
CA GLN A 171 -5.23 59.02 22.55
C GLN A 171 -4.76 60.05 21.52
N ASP A 172 -3.87 59.65 20.61
CA ASP A 172 -3.35 60.53 19.57
C ASP A 172 -4.45 60.92 18.56
N ALA A 173 -5.32 59.97 18.18
CA ALA A 173 -6.51 60.26 17.37
C ALA A 173 -7.45 61.26 18.08
N ALA A 174 -7.71 61.08 19.38
CA ALA A 174 -8.53 62.02 20.15
C ALA A 174 -7.91 63.42 20.24
N ARG A 175 -6.57 63.53 20.36
CA ARG A 175 -5.86 64.81 20.30
C ARG A 175 -5.96 65.46 18.92
N ALA A 176 -5.85 64.67 17.85
CA ALA A 176 -6.00 65.17 16.49
C ALA A 176 -7.41 65.71 16.23
N GLU A 177 -8.46 64.99 16.65
CA GLU A 177 -9.85 65.47 16.56
C GLU A 177 -10.07 66.78 17.32
N GLN A 178 -9.48 66.91 18.50
CA GLN A 178 -9.58 68.13 19.29
C GLN A 178 -8.87 69.31 18.60
N ALA A 179 -7.70 69.07 18.01
CA ALA A 179 -6.96 70.08 17.25
C ALA A 179 -7.76 70.57 16.03
N VAL A 180 -8.46 69.68 15.32
CA VAL A 180 -9.35 70.04 14.20
C VAL A 180 -10.50 70.94 14.68
N LYS A 181 -11.17 70.58 15.79
CA LYS A 181 -12.25 71.42 16.36
C LYS A 181 -11.76 72.80 16.77
N ASP A 182 -10.54 72.90 17.27
CA ASP A 182 -9.96 74.19 17.65
C ASP A 182 -9.54 75.01 16.42
N ALA A 183 -9.05 74.36 15.36
CA ALA A 183 -8.82 75.00 14.07
C ALA A 183 -10.13 75.54 13.44
N ASP A 184 -11.23 74.79 13.48
CA ASP A 184 -12.54 75.24 12.99
C ASP A 184 -13.05 76.48 13.72
N LYS A 185 -12.89 76.54 15.05
CA LYS A 185 -13.25 77.74 15.84
C LYS A 185 -12.42 78.96 15.41
N ILE A 186 -11.13 78.77 15.13
CA ILE A 186 -10.24 79.85 14.66
C ILE A 186 -10.69 80.32 13.28
N VAL A 187 -11.02 79.40 12.37
CA VAL A 187 -11.54 79.73 11.04
C VAL A 187 -12.85 80.48 11.14
N GLN A 188 -13.80 80.04 11.96
CA GLN A 188 -15.08 80.72 12.15
C GLN A 188 -14.88 82.15 12.67
N LYS A 189 -13.99 82.34 13.66
CA LYS A 189 -13.65 83.67 14.18
C LYS A 189 -13.01 84.57 13.11
N ALA A 190 -12.26 84.01 12.16
CA ALA A 190 -11.72 84.76 11.03
C ALA A 190 -12.81 85.15 10.02
N VAL A 191 -13.78 84.26 9.76
CA VAL A 191 -14.94 84.53 8.91
C VAL A 191 -15.80 85.66 9.49
N ASP A 192 -16.06 85.62 10.81
CA ASP A 192 -16.84 86.67 11.48
C ASP A 192 -16.14 88.04 11.36
N LYS A 193 -14.81 88.08 11.56
CA LYS A 193 -14.02 89.30 11.36
C LYS A 193 -14.02 89.83 9.92
N LEU A 194 -14.09 88.94 8.93
CA LEU A 194 -14.22 89.33 7.52
C LEU A 194 -15.59 89.98 7.26
N ALA A 195 -16.66 89.51 7.90
CA ALA A 195 -17.98 90.13 7.81
C ALA A 195 -18.01 91.53 8.46
N ASP A 196 -17.36 91.69 9.62
CA ASP A 196 -17.20 93.00 10.27
C ASP A 196 -16.43 93.99 9.38
N ALA A 197 -15.34 93.53 8.75
CA ALA A 197 -14.55 94.35 7.83
C ALA A 197 -15.34 94.78 6.58
N ALA A 198 -16.20 93.90 6.04
CA ALA A 198 -17.08 94.23 4.93
C ALA A 198 -18.11 95.31 5.32
N THR A 199 -18.66 95.23 6.54
CA THR A 199 -19.59 96.23 7.08
C THR A 199 -18.92 97.59 7.22
N LEU A 200 -17.74 97.63 7.83
CA LEU A 200 -16.93 98.86 7.97
C LEU A 200 -16.55 99.46 6.60
N THR A 201 -16.29 98.63 5.60
CA THR A 201 -16.01 99.09 4.23
C THR A 201 -17.25 99.75 3.61
N GLY A 202 -18.45 99.21 3.85
CA GLY A 202 -19.71 99.82 3.45
C GLY A 202 -19.97 101.17 4.13
N GLU A 203 -19.71 101.27 5.43
CA GLU A 203 -19.82 102.52 6.20
C GLU A 203 -18.82 103.58 5.71
N ALA A 204 -17.58 103.19 5.45
CA ALA A 204 -16.56 104.08 4.88
C ALA A 204 -16.97 104.62 3.51
N LYS A 205 -17.57 103.78 2.65
CA LYS A 205 -18.11 104.21 1.36
C LYS A 205 -19.24 105.23 1.51
N ALA A 206 -20.20 104.98 2.41
CA ALA A 206 -21.30 105.91 2.68
C ALA A 206 -20.80 107.26 3.26
N SER A 207 -19.76 107.20 4.09
CA SER A 207 -19.11 108.40 4.64
C SER A 207 -18.36 109.19 3.55
N ALA A 208 -17.70 108.51 2.60
CA ALA A 208 -17.05 109.15 1.46
C ALA A 208 -18.07 109.82 0.52
N GLU A 209 -19.22 109.19 0.26
CA GLU A 209 -20.31 109.77 -0.52
C GLU A 209 -20.90 111.02 0.17
N SER A 210 -21.01 110.99 1.50
CA SER A 210 -21.44 112.16 2.30
C SER A 210 -20.43 113.31 2.22
N ALA A 211 -19.13 113.01 2.26
CA ALA A 211 -18.06 114.01 2.11
C ALA A 211 -18.08 114.68 0.73
N ALA A 212 -18.30 113.91 -0.35
CA ALA A 212 -18.44 114.46 -1.71
C ALA A 212 -19.64 115.41 -1.84
N LYS A 213 -20.74 115.13 -1.15
CA LYS A 213 -21.93 115.99 -1.12
C LYS A 213 -21.70 117.29 -0.35
N SER A 214 -20.95 117.22 0.75
CA SER A 214 -20.48 118.41 1.48
C SER A 214 -19.52 119.28 0.65
N GLU A 215 -18.65 118.68 -0.18
CA GLU A 215 -17.78 119.43 -1.10
C GLU A 215 -18.60 120.26 -2.12
N GLN A 216 -19.71 119.71 -2.61
CA GLN A 216 -20.61 120.41 -3.53
C GLN A 216 -21.31 121.61 -2.86
N ASN A 217 -21.75 121.45 -1.61
CA ASN A 217 -22.33 122.56 -0.83
C ASN A 217 -21.29 123.66 -0.54
N ALA A 218 -20.02 123.27 -0.27
CA ALA A 218 -18.94 124.23 -0.06
C ALA A 218 -18.60 125.05 -1.32
N LYS A 219 -18.79 124.49 -2.53
CA LYS A 219 -18.67 125.24 -3.80
C LYS A 219 -19.78 126.29 -3.95
N GLN A 220 -21.01 126.02 -3.55
CA GLN A 220 -22.11 127.01 -3.57
C GLN A 220 -21.86 128.20 -2.62
N HIS A 221 -21.34 127.96 -1.42
CA HIS A 221 -21.04 129.04 -0.47
C HIS A 221 -19.82 129.89 -0.89
N ARG A 222 -18.90 129.34 -1.69
CA ARG A 222 -17.73 130.07 -2.22
C ARG A 222 -18.16 131.17 -3.19
N ASP A 223 -19.13 130.89 -4.06
CA ASP A 223 -19.64 131.84 -5.04
C ASP A 223 -20.44 132.99 -4.39
N GLU A 224 -21.02 132.74 -3.21
CA GLU A 224 -21.77 133.72 -2.42
C GLU A 224 -20.84 134.60 -1.55
N ALA A 225 -19.73 134.05 -1.06
CA ALA A 225 -18.70 134.79 -0.34
C ALA A 225 -17.86 135.70 -1.26
N GLN A 226 -17.66 135.34 -2.53
CA GLN A 226 -16.94 136.16 -3.51
C GLN A 226 -17.66 137.50 -3.80
N ARG A 227 -18.98 137.58 -3.59
CA ARG A 227 -19.78 138.82 -3.72
C ARG A 227 -19.59 139.81 -2.57
N ILE A 228 -19.16 139.35 -1.40
CA ILE A 228 -19.03 140.17 -0.17
C ILE A 228 -17.61 140.76 -0.06
N VAL A 229 -16.62 140.14 -0.72
CA VAL A 229 -15.21 140.55 -0.65
C VAL A 229 -14.90 141.80 -1.50
N ASP A 230 -15.69 142.09 -2.54
CA ASP A 230 -15.46 143.26 -3.41
C ASP A 230 -15.81 144.62 -2.74
N GLU A 231 -16.43 144.65 -1.56
CA GLU A 231 -16.96 145.88 -0.93
C GLU A 231 -16.17 146.45 0.27
N LEU A 232 -15.10 145.83 0.77
CA LEU A 232 -14.44 146.29 2.01
C LEU A 232 -12.94 146.63 1.85
N LYS A 233 -12.64 147.93 1.75
CA LYS A 233 -11.28 148.50 1.83
C LYS A 233 -10.95 148.96 3.26
N GLY A 234 -9.89 148.43 3.85
CA GLY A 234 -9.25 148.91 5.09
C GLY A 234 -7.78 148.50 5.15
N THR A 235 -6.97 149.06 6.06
CA THR A 235 -5.50 148.88 6.17
C THR A 235 -5.06 148.08 7.40
N ASN A 236 -3.80 147.59 7.43
CA ASN A 236 -3.30 146.56 8.36
C ASN A 236 -3.04 146.97 9.84
N ALA A 237 -3.02 146.00 10.76
CA ALA A 237 -2.83 146.12 12.22
C ALA A 237 -1.37 145.93 12.65
N SER A 238 -0.99 146.49 13.81
CA SER A 238 0.26 146.19 14.51
C SER A 238 0.03 145.91 16.00
N THR A 239 1.07 145.51 16.73
CA THR A 239 1.01 145.23 18.18
C THR A 239 0.74 146.46 19.06
N THR A 240 0.70 147.68 18.48
CA THR A 240 0.38 148.93 19.19
C THR A 240 -0.74 149.78 18.55
N GLN A 241 -1.29 149.37 17.40
CA GLN A 241 -2.44 150.03 16.76
C GLN A 241 -3.41 149.01 16.13
N LYS A 242 -4.73 149.22 16.32
CA LYS A 242 -5.76 148.38 15.70
C LYS A 242 -5.86 148.64 14.19
N GLY A 243 -5.81 147.57 13.40
CA GLY A 243 -5.99 147.52 11.93
C GLY A 243 -6.30 146.09 11.45
N LEU A 244 -6.09 145.76 10.17
CA LEU A 244 -6.26 144.40 9.59
C LEU A 244 -5.04 143.48 9.81
N VAL A 245 -5.21 142.32 10.44
CA VAL A 245 -4.12 141.35 10.64
C VAL A 245 -3.94 140.50 9.38
N GLN A 246 -2.72 140.42 8.84
CA GLN A 246 -2.41 139.50 7.75
C GLN A 246 -2.26 138.07 8.29
N LEU A 247 -2.96 137.15 7.63
CA LEU A 247 -3.14 135.77 8.04
C LEU A 247 -2.28 134.85 7.16
N CYS A 248 -1.39 134.08 7.78
CA CYS A 248 -0.57 133.08 7.08
C CYS A 248 -1.12 131.67 7.30
N SER A 249 -1.20 130.88 6.23
CA SER A 249 -1.71 129.49 6.28
C SER A 249 -0.65 128.44 6.01
N ASP A 250 0.60 128.85 5.88
CA ASP A 250 1.73 127.95 5.73
C ASP A 250 2.03 127.32 7.09
N THR A 251 2.28 126.03 7.09
CA THR A 251 2.43 125.20 8.30
C THR A 251 3.84 125.25 8.89
N ASP A 252 4.74 125.93 8.22
CA ASP A 252 6.18 126.06 8.49
C ASP A 252 6.66 127.54 8.48
N ASN A 253 5.74 128.51 8.48
CA ASN A 253 6.08 129.94 8.46
C ASN A 253 6.69 130.41 9.79
N ASP A 254 7.80 131.13 9.70
CA ASP A 254 8.62 131.63 10.81
C ASP A 254 8.44 133.14 11.09
N SER A 255 7.53 133.82 10.36
CA SER A 255 7.26 135.26 10.53
C SER A 255 6.47 135.60 11.80
N GLU A 256 6.98 136.54 12.62
CA GLU A 256 6.30 137.07 13.81
C GLU A 256 5.25 138.16 13.51
N GLU A 257 5.16 138.63 12.26
CA GLU A 257 4.23 139.70 11.83
C GLU A 257 2.90 139.15 11.30
N LEU A 258 2.81 137.84 11.10
CA LEU A 258 1.65 137.16 10.53
C LEU A 258 1.03 136.23 11.56
N ALA A 259 -0.28 136.35 11.78
CA ALA A 259 -0.97 135.43 12.67
C ALA A 259 -1.25 134.10 11.93
N ALA A 260 -0.88 132.97 12.56
CA ALA A 260 -1.20 131.65 12.05
C ALA A 260 -2.73 131.47 11.94
N THR A 261 -3.21 131.04 10.79
CA THR A 261 -4.64 130.80 10.60
C THR A 261 -5.09 129.54 11.32
N PRO A 262 -6.39 129.45 11.69
CA PRO A 262 -7.00 128.18 12.11
C PRO A 262 -6.81 127.06 11.08
N LYS A 263 -6.60 127.39 9.80
CA LYS A 263 -6.25 126.43 8.75
C LYS A 263 -4.86 125.83 8.98
N ALA A 264 -3.83 126.65 9.17
CA ALA A 264 -2.48 126.15 9.46
C ALA A 264 -2.45 125.31 10.74
N VAL A 265 -3.09 125.79 11.82
CA VAL A 265 -3.18 125.07 13.09
C VAL A 265 -3.93 123.75 12.93
N LYS A 266 -5.02 123.75 12.16
CA LYS A 266 -5.79 122.52 11.88
C LYS A 266 -4.98 121.54 11.02
N THR A 267 -4.27 121.99 9.99
CA THR A 267 -3.41 121.12 9.17
C THR A 267 -2.32 120.46 10.01
N VAL A 268 -1.61 121.23 10.84
CA VAL A 268 -0.59 120.67 11.76
C VAL A 268 -1.23 119.71 12.76
N MET A 269 -2.41 120.03 13.30
CA MET A 269 -3.11 119.15 14.26
C MET A 269 -3.65 117.87 13.60
N ASP A 270 -4.11 117.94 12.36
CA ASP A 270 -4.58 116.80 11.59
C ASP A 270 -3.40 115.90 11.20
N GLU A 271 -2.25 116.45 10.80
CA GLU A 271 -1.02 115.68 10.58
C GLU A 271 -0.50 115.02 11.86
N THR A 272 -0.50 115.74 12.99
CA THR A 272 -0.05 115.20 14.28
C THR A 272 -0.95 114.03 14.72
N LYS A 273 -2.25 114.07 14.43
CA LYS A 273 -3.19 112.96 14.68
C LYS A 273 -2.95 111.73 13.80
N THR A 274 -2.20 111.85 12.69
CA THR A 274 -1.83 110.70 11.83
C THR A 274 -0.53 110.01 12.25
N LYS A 275 0.22 110.56 13.21
CA LYS A 275 1.44 109.94 13.75
C LYS A 275 1.08 109.05 14.94
N ALA A 276 1.63 107.84 14.97
CA ALA A 276 1.42 106.92 16.09
C ALA A 276 2.25 107.35 17.32
N PRO A 277 1.79 107.08 18.57
CA PRO A 277 2.58 107.33 19.77
C PRO A 277 3.94 106.62 19.71
N LEU A 278 5.01 107.30 20.14
CA LEU A 278 6.37 106.74 20.15
C LEU A 278 6.53 105.53 21.09
N ASP A 279 5.65 105.40 22.08
CA ASP A 279 5.65 104.30 23.04
C ASP A 279 4.40 103.41 22.82
N SER A 280 4.63 102.16 22.43
CA SER A 280 3.60 101.13 22.23
C SER A 280 2.40 101.56 21.36
N PRO A 281 2.61 101.92 20.08
CA PRO A 281 1.52 102.29 19.19
C PRO A 281 0.56 101.12 18.97
N ALA A 282 -0.74 101.38 19.11
CA ALA A 282 -1.78 100.44 18.72
C ALA A 282 -1.94 100.47 17.20
N PHE A 283 -1.46 99.44 16.49
CA PHE A 283 -1.62 99.34 15.05
C PHE A 283 -3.04 98.86 14.70
N THR A 284 -3.83 99.72 14.05
CA THR A 284 -5.14 99.36 13.47
C THR A 284 -5.06 99.39 11.94
N GLY A 285 -5.76 98.48 11.24
CA GLY A 285 -5.70 98.35 9.78
C GLY A 285 -4.63 97.37 9.28
N THR A 286 -4.02 97.64 8.12
CA THR A 286 -2.96 96.82 7.50
C THR A 286 -1.60 97.55 7.49
N PRO A 287 -0.93 97.70 8.64
CA PRO A 287 0.41 98.30 8.70
C PRO A 287 1.40 97.45 7.89
N THR A 288 2.17 98.10 7.02
CA THR A 288 3.24 97.42 6.28
C THR A 288 4.55 97.55 7.05
N THR A 289 5.19 96.42 7.33
CA THR A 289 6.54 96.37 7.89
C THR A 289 7.48 95.68 6.90
N PRO A 290 8.76 96.07 6.82
CA PRO A 290 9.75 95.33 6.05
C PRO A 290 9.78 93.86 6.48
N THR A 291 9.87 92.93 5.52
CA THR A 291 9.98 91.50 5.82
C THR A 291 11.34 91.20 6.45
N PRO A 292 11.39 90.65 7.68
CA PRO A 292 12.65 90.26 8.28
C PRO A 292 13.40 89.22 7.43
N PRO A 293 14.74 89.18 7.49
CA PRO A 293 15.54 88.11 6.89
C PRO A 293 15.28 86.76 7.57
N ASP A 294 15.56 85.66 6.87
CA ASP A 294 15.19 84.30 7.27
C ASP A 294 15.85 83.83 8.59
N ASP A 295 16.94 84.47 9.00
CA ASP A 295 17.73 84.19 10.20
C ASP A 295 17.46 85.16 11.38
N ALA A 296 16.40 85.96 11.29
CA ALA A 296 16.05 86.91 12.35
C ALA A 296 15.73 86.21 13.69
N VAL A 297 16.42 86.62 14.75
CA VAL A 297 16.31 86.09 16.14
C VAL A 297 15.96 87.15 17.19
N GLY A 298 15.73 88.40 16.76
CA GLY A 298 15.51 89.56 17.64
C GLY A 298 14.04 89.84 17.97
N LEU A 299 13.77 91.08 18.38
CA LEU A 299 12.41 91.58 18.72
C LEU A 299 11.69 92.21 17.51
N GLU A 300 12.09 91.90 16.28
CA GLU A 300 11.49 92.45 15.07
C GLU A 300 10.02 92.02 14.90
N THR A 301 9.17 92.90 14.36
CA THR A 301 7.76 92.58 14.10
C THR A 301 7.64 91.56 12.96
N ALA A 302 7.29 90.31 13.27
CA ALA A 302 7.02 89.28 12.27
C ALA A 302 5.81 89.66 11.39
N ASN A 303 6.00 89.65 10.07
CA ASN A 303 4.94 89.95 9.11
C ASN A 303 4.36 88.68 8.46
N ALA A 304 3.20 88.81 7.81
CA ALA A 304 2.49 87.67 7.24
C ALA A 304 3.24 86.97 6.09
N ALA A 305 4.21 87.63 5.45
CA ALA A 305 5.04 87.03 4.42
C ALA A 305 6.12 86.13 5.04
N PHE A 306 6.78 86.61 6.10
CA PHE A 306 7.78 85.87 6.86
C PHE A 306 7.19 84.59 7.48
N VAL A 307 6.04 84.69 8.15
CA VAL A 307 5.39 83.54 8.80
C VAL A 307 4.92 82.51 7.77
N ARG A 308 4.31 82.94 6.66
CA ARG A 308 3.87 82.01 5.60
C ARG A 308 5.03 81.29 4.93
N LYS A 309 6.17 81.96 4.75
CA LYS A 309 7.38 81.36 4.18
C LYS A 309 7.98 80.30 5.11
N LEU A 310 8.11 80.58 6.41
CA LEU A 310 8.60 79.58 7.38
C LEU A 310 7.64 78.40 7.54
N LEU A 311 6.32 78.65 7.49
CA LEU A 311 5.32 77.58 7.54
C LEU A 311 5.35 76.71 6.27
N ALA A 312 5.50 77.31 5.09
CA ALA A 312 5.67 76.58 3.84
C ALA A 312 6.95 75.74 3.86
N ALA A 313 8.08 76.28 4.35
CA ALA A 313 9.32 75.52 4.50
C ALA A 313 9.19 74.33 5.47
N LEU A 314 8.38 74.47 6.53
CA LEU A 314 8.07 73.37 7.43
C LEU A 314 7.19 72.30 6.76
N VAL A 315 6.16 72.71 6.00
CA VAL A 315 5.23 71.80 5.30
C VAL A 315 5.91 71.09 4.12
N ASP A 316 6.73 71.80 3.34
CA ASP A 316 7.51 71.24 2.22
C ASP A 316 8.64 70.30 2.68
N SER A 317 8.93 70.24 3.98
CA SER A 317 9.88 69.26 4.54
C SER A 317 9.28 67.88 4.79
N SER A 318 7.97 67.68 4.61
CA SER A 318 7.26 66.40 4.84
C SER A 318 6.46 65.76 3.69
N PRO A 319 6.66 66.06 2.38
CA PRO A 319 6.03 65.30 1.29
C PRO A 319 6.42 63.81 1.29
N GLU A 320 7.72 63.51 1.43
CA GLU A 320 8.23 62.13 1.34
C GLU A 320 7.74 61.24 2.48
N ALA A 321 7.50 61.80 3.68
CA ALA A 321 6.97 61.06 4.82
C ALA A 321 5.48 60.71 4.67
N LEU A 322 4.70 61.58 4.02
CA LEU A 322 3.28 61.35 3.73
C LEU A 322 3.10 60.41 2.52
N ASP A 323 3.93 60.53 1.50
CA ASP A 323 3.95 59.61 0.35
C ASP A 323 4.37 58.20 0.80
N THR A 324 5.37 58.06 1.67
CA THR A 324 5.76 56.74 2.23
C THR A 324 4.66 56.12 3.09
N LEU A 325 3.93 56.91 3.89
CA LEU A 325 2.77 56.40 4.65
C LEU A 325 1.63 55.95 3.73
N ASN A 326 1.38 56.67 2.64
CA ASN A 326 0.37 56.31 1.65
C ASN A 326 0.80 55.08 0.83
N GLU A 327 2.09 54.97 0.47
CA GLU A 327 2.68 53.80 -0.19
C GLU A 327 2.64 52.57 0.72
N LEU A 328 2.92 52.72 2.02
CA LEU A 328 2.82 51.63 3.01
C LEU A 328 1.36 51.18 3.20
N ALA A 329 0.42 52.12 3.29
CA ALA A 329 -1.01 51.80 3.40
C ALA A 329 -1.53 51.08 2.14
N ALA A 330 -1.12 51.54 0.95
CA ALA A 330 -1.44 50.89 -0.32
C ALA A 330 -0.78 49.52 -0.47
N ALA A 331 0.49 49.36 -0.06
CA ALA A 331 1.21 48.10 -0.10
C ALA A 331 0.61 47.04 0.84
N LEU A 332 0.00 47.47 1.95
CA LEU A 332 -0.76 46.63 2.88
C LEU A 332 -2.24 46.48 2.49
N GLY A 333 -2.64 46.97 1.31
CA GLY A 333 -3.97 46.79 0.75
C GLY A 333 -5.09 47.60 1.39
N ASN A 334 -4.75 48.64 2.17
CA ASN A 334 -5.72 49.44 2.94
C ASN A 334 -6.65 48.60 3.84
N ASP A 335 -6.18 47.43 4.32
CA ASP A 335 -6.99 46.51 5.14
C ASP A 335 -6.97 46.92 6.63
N PRO A 336 -8.10 47.39 7.21
CA PRO A 336 -8.19 47.77 8.62
C PRO A 336 -7.98 46.59 9.58
N ASN A 337 -8.12 45.35 9.08
CA ASN A 337 -7.99 44.11 9.84
C ASN A 337 -6.81 43.26 9.33
N PHE A 338 -5.79 43.89 8.72
CA PHE A 338 -4.65 43.19 8.09
C PHE A 338 -4.08 42.06 8.95
N SER A 339 -3.88 42.29 10.25
CA SER A 339 -3.39 41.27 11.18
C SER A 339 -4.32 40.06 11.25
N THR A 340 -5.63 40.27 11.37
CA THR A 340 -6.64 39.20 11.37
C THR A 340 -6.69 38.47 10.04
N THR A 341 -6.61 39.20 8.92
CA THR A 341 -6.61 38.63 7.56
C THR A 341 -5.39 37.74 7.34
N VAL A 342 -4.19 38.20 7.73
CA VAL A 342 -2.94 37.44 7.62
C VAL A 342 -2.92 36.24 8.57
N ILE A 343 -3.38 36.41 9.81
CA ILE A 343 -3.49 35.31 10.78
C ILE A 343 -4.46 34.24 10.29
N ASN A 344 -5.62 34.61 9.74
CA ASN A 344 -6.57 33.66 9.18
C ASN A 344 -6.00 32.96 7.94
N ALA A 345 -5.26 33.67 7.10
CA ALA A 345 -4.60 33.09 5.93
C ALA A 345 -3.47 32.11 6.33
N LEU A 346 -2.71 32.42 7.39
CA LEU A 346 -1.67 31.52 7.94
C LEU A 346 -2.29 30.33 8.69
N ALA A 347 -3.37 30.54 9.45
CA ALA A 347 -4.04 29.48 10.19
C ALA A 347 -4.69 28.43 9.27
N GLY A 348 -5.06 28.82 8.04
CA GLY A 348 -5.53 27.90 7.00
C GLY A 348 -4.41 27.16 6.25
N LYS A 349 -3.13 27.50 6.47
CA LYS A 349 -2.00 26.84 5.82
C LYS A 349 -1.57 25.64 6.65
N GLN A 350 -1.65 24.46 6.06
CA GLN A 350 -0.99 23.27 6.59
C GLN A 350 0.54 23.48 6.57
N PRO A 351 1.29 23.01 7.59
CA PRO A 351 2.75 22.97 7.52
C PRO A 351 3.19 22.25 6.24
N LEU A 352 4.13 22.86 5.50
CA LEU A 352 4.60 22.28 4.24
C LEU A 352 5.27 20.94 4.52
N ASN A 353 4.57 19.86 4.20
CA ASN A 353 5.06 18.50 4.29
C ASN A 353 4.58 17.79 3.04
N ASP A 354 5.50 17.31 2.23
CA ASP A 354 5.20 16.77 0.90
C ASP A 354 4.20 15.60 0.95
N VAL A 355 4.26 14.80 2.02
CA VAL A 355 3.33 13.68 2.24
C VAL A 355 1.92 14.18 2.56
N LEU A 356 1.80 15.18 3.44
CA LEU A 356 0.51 15.75 3.80
C LEU A 356 -0.12 16.55 2.66
N THR A 357 0.68 17.26 1.86
CA THR A 357 0.23 17.93 0.64
C THR A 357 -0.30 16.91 -0.37
N ALA A 358 0.43 15.82 -0.62
CA ALA A 358 -0.02 14.76 -1.50
C ALA A 358 -1.32 14.08 -1.01
N ILE A 359 -1.46 13.85 0.30
CA ILE A 359 -2.70 13.32 0.89
C ILE A 359 -3.86 14.33 0.78
N SER A 360 -3.59 15.63 0.94
CA SER A 360 -4.60 16.70 0.79
C SER A 360 -5.08 16.84 -0.65
N GLU A 361 -4.22 16.68 -1.65
CA GLU A 361 -4.60 16.67 -3.07
C GLU A 361 -5.49 15.47 -3.41
N LEU A 362 -5.27 14.32 -2.75
CA LEU A 362 -6.17 13.16 -2.83
C LEU A 362 -7.52 13.41 -2.12
N SER A 363 -7.65 14.46 -1.31
CA SER A 363 -8.91 14.77 -0.61
C SER A 363 -10.01 15.25 -1.57
N GLU A 364 -9.70 15.83 -2.73
CA GLU A 364 -10.72 16.11 -3.76
C GLU A 364 -11.39 14.81 -4.27
N LEU A 365 -10.73 13.66 -4.12
CA LEU A 365 -11.24 12.32 -4.46
C LEU A 365 -11.92 11.61 -3.28
N THR A 366 -11.89 12.16 -2.06
CA THR A 366 -12.51 11.56 -0.86
C THR A 366 -14.04 11.63 -0.83
N GLN A 367 -14.68 12.18 -1.86
CA GLN A 367 -16.13 12.00 -2.07
C GLN A 367 -16.51 10.55 -2.46
N ARG A 368 -15.53 9.67 -2.73
CA ARG A 368 -15.77 8.24 -2.95
C ARG A 368 -15.52 7.46 -1.66
N ALA A 369 -16.58 7.08 -0.96
CA ALA A 369 -16.56 6.35 0.32
C ALA A 369 -15.86 4.97 0.28
N ASP A 370 -15.49 4.48 -0.90
CA ASP A 370 -15.08 3.10 -1.13
C ASP A 370 -13.57 2.91 -1.40
N ASN A 371 -12.72 3.89 -1.11
CA ASN A 371 -11.29 3.83 -1.43
C ASN A 371 -10.39 3.72 -0.19
N LEU A 372 -9.30 2.94 -0.30
CA LEU A 372 -8.23 2.85 0.71
C LEU A 372 -7.00 3.64 0.25
N LEU A 373 -6.43 4.43 1.16
CA LEU A 373 -5.15 5.12 0.97
C LEU A 373 -3.99 4.12 1.08
N TYR A 374 -3.07 4.15 0.11
CA TYR A 374 -1.85 3.35 0.13
C TYR A 374 -0.69 4.11 -0.51
N PHE A 375 0.54 3.67 -0.25
CA PHE A 375 1.73 4.15 -0.93
C PHE A 375 2.12 3.16 -2.03
N ASN A 376 2.31 3.67 -3.25
CA ASN A 376 2.72 2.84 -4.37
C ASN A 376 4.23 2.52 -4.32
N GLN A 377 4.73 1.74 -5.29
CA GLN A 377 6.15 1.35 -5.36
C GLN A 377 7.10 2.54 -5.52
N ASP A 378 6.58 3.68 -6.01
CA ASP A 378 7.33 4.93 -6.16
C ASP A 378 7.32 5.78 -4.87
N GLY A 379 6.67 5.31 -3.80
CA GLY A 379 6.55 6.02 -2.52
C GLY A 379 5.49 7.14 -2.51
N ASN A 380 4.66 7.23 -3.54
CA ASN A 380 3.60 8.25 -3.65
C ASN A 380 2.29 7.75 -3.03
N ALA A 381 1.58 8.65 -2.33
CA ALA A 381 0.24 8.37 -1.83
C ALA A 381 -0.75 8.20 -2.99
N SER A 382 -1.63 7.20 -2.91
CA SER A 382 -2.64 6.90 -3.92
C SER A 382 -3.88 6.24 -3.30
N LEU A 383 -4.98 6.19 -4.06
CA LEU A 383 -6.25 5.59 -3.65
C LEU A 383 -6.54 4.34 -4.48
N SER A 384 -6.88 3.24 -3.80
CA SER A 384 -7.33 2.00 -4.45
C SER A 384 -8.80 1.72 -4.09
N PRO A 385 -9.68 1.42 -5.06
CA PRO A 385 -11.05 1.05 -4.76
C PRO A 385 -11.10 -0.30 -4.02
N LEU A 386 -11.79 -0.31 -2.89
CA LEU A 386 -12.11 -1.54 -2.15
C LEU A 386 -13.32 -2.23 -2.77
N SER A 387 -13.30 -3.55 -2.77
CA SER A 387 -14.51 -4.33 -3.03
C SER A 387 -15.45 -4.28 -1.82
N GLU A 388 -16.74 -4.56 -2.03
CA GLU A 388 -17.72 -4.65 -0.96
C GLU A 388 -17.29 -5.64 0.14
N LYS A 389 -16.71 -6.78 -0.28
CA LYS A 389 -16.22 -7.81 0.64
C LYS A 389 -14.98 -7.38 1.42
N ALA A 390 -14.08 -6.59 0.80
CA ALA A 390 -12.93 -6.03 1.50
C ALA A 390 -13.33 -4.98 2.54
N ARG A 391 -14.33 -4.14 2.22
CA ARG A 391 -14.92 -3.20 3.19
C ARG A 391 -15.57 -3.93 4.36
N ALA A 392 -16.34 -4.99 4.07
CA ALA A 392 -16.97 -5.80 5.09
C ALA A 392 -15.93 -6.39 6.05
N LEU A 393 -14.80 -6.91 5.55
CA LEU A 393 -13.73 -7.46 6.38
C LEU A 393 -13.03 -6.43 7.27
N LEU A 394 -12.81 -5.21 6.79
CA LEU A 394 -12.11 -4.15 7.54
C LEU A 394 -12.91 -3.61 8.74
N VAL A 395 -14.23 -3.85 8.77
CA VAL A 395 -15.12 -3.42 9.86
C VAL A 395 -15.11 -4.42 11.02
N LEU A 396 -14.62 -5.64 10.82
CA LEU A 396 -14.70 -6.73 11.78
C LEU A 396 -13.54 -6.68 12.77
N ASP A 397 -13.84 -6.82 14.06
CA ASP A 397 -12.88 -6.74 15.17
C ASP A 397 -12.58 -8.09 15.82
N THR A 398 -13.23 -9.17 15.35
CA THR A 398 -13.05 -10.52 15.88
C THR A 398 -12.68 -11.53 14.78
N PRO A 399 -11.77 -12.48 15.07
CA PRO A 399 -11.46 -13.58 14.16
C PRO A 399 -12.71 -14.39 13.75
N GLU A 400 -13.68 -14.51 14.66
CA GLU A 400 -14.95 -15.22 14.43
C GLU A 400 -15.78 -14.53 13.36
N ALA A 401 -15.96 -13.21 13.46
CA ALA A 401 -16.70 -12.44 12.46
C ALA A 401 -15.98 -12.46 11.10
N MET A 402 -14.64 -12.33 11.08
CA MET A 402 -13.85 -12.44 9.84
C MET A 402 -14.03 -13.80 9.16
N ARG A 403 -14.04 -14.90 9.92
CA ARG A 403 -14.30 -16.25 9.39
C ARG A 403 -15.72 -16.39 8.83
N THR A 404 -16.71 -15.73 9.43
CA THR A 404 -18.08 -15.68 8.91
C THR A 404 -18.16 -14.93 7.59
N GLU A 405 -17.48 -13.78 7.48
CA GLU A 405 -17.42 -12.98 6.25
C GLU A 405 -16.67 -13.68 5.10
N LEU A 406 -15.62 -14.44 5.45
CA LEU A 406 -14.92 -15.33 4.54
C LEU A 406 -15.68 -16.64 4.25
N GLU A 407 -16.84 -16.84 4.87
CA GLU A 407 -17.69 -18.04 4.73
C GLU A 407 -16.99 -19.37 5.07
N LEU A 408 -15.96 -19.32 5.93
CA LEU A 408 -15.13 -20.48 6.27
C LEU A 408 -15.85 -21.52 7.15
N LYS A 409 -16.97 -21.16 7.79
CA LYS A 409 -17.85 -22.07 8.57
C LYS A 409 -17.05 -23.03 9.47
N ALA A 410 -17.38 -24.33 9.49
CA ALA A 410 -16.70 -25.34 10.31
C ALA A 410 -15.26 -25.65 9.85
N ALA A 411 -14.89 -25.25 8.63
CA ALA A 411 -13.56 -25.52 8.09
C ALA A 411 -12.47 -24.76 8.87
N ALA A 412 -12.79 -23.60 9.45
CA ALA A 412 -11.83 -22.80 10.22
C ALA A 412 -11.40 -23.44 11.56
N THR A 413 -12.07 -24.52 12.01
CA THR A 413 -11.80 -25.22 13.27
C THR A 413 -11.38 -26.68 13.06
N MET A 414 -11.23 -27.12 11.82
CA MET A 414 -10.85 -28.48 11.47
C MET A 414 -9.34 -28.57 11.27
N GLU A 415 -8.70 -29.57 11.88
CA GLU A 415 -7.29 -29.87 11.63
C GLU A 415 -7.12 -30.38 10.19
N ALA A 416 -6.01 -30.02 9.55
CA ALA A 416 -5.69 -30.56 8.22
C ALA A 416 -5.34 -32.04 8.31
N GLN A 417 -5.65 -32.79 7.25
CA GLN A 417 -5.15 -34.16 7.07
C GLN A 417 -3.62 -34.21 7.20
N SER A 418 -3.12 -35.26 7.83
CA SER A 418 -1.68 -35.47 8.05
C SER A 418 -0.93 -35.83 6.76
N ASP A 419 -1.60 -36.51 5.82
CA ASP A 419 -1.13 -36.76 4.47
C ASP A 419 -2.31 -36.93 3.49
N ILE A 420 -2.03 -37.08 2.19
CA ILE A 420 -3.06 -37.19 1.15
C ILE A 420 -3.89 -38.47 1.22
N TYR A 421 -3.50 -39.47 2.02
CA TYR A 421 -4.23 -40.72 2.23
C TYR A 421 -4.89 -40.81 3.62
N ASP A 422 -4.78 -39.76 4.45
CA ASP A 422 -5.39 -39.68 5.77
C ASP A 422 -6.92 -39.72 5.69
N ARG A 423 -7.55 -40.64 6.43
CA ARG A 423 -8.99 -40.89 6.42
C ARG A 423 -9.68 -40.46 7.71
N THR A 424 -9.00 -39.70 8.56
CA THR A 424 -9.53 -39.23 9.83
C THR A 424 -10.77 -38.37 9.58
N ALA A 425 -11.91 -38.81 10.12
CA ALA A 425 -13.17 -38.10 9.98
C ALA A 425 -13.10 -36.74 10.70
N GLY A 426 -13.58 -35.68 10.05
CA GLY A 426 -13.60 -34.34 10.65
C GLY A 426 -12.35 -33.49 10.41
N CYS A 427 -11.43 -33.92 9.53
CA CYS A 427 -10.26 -33.13 9.09
C CYS A 427 -10.49 -32.41 7.75
N LEU A 428 -9.75 -31.33 7.49
CA LEU A 428 -9.72 -30.66 6.18
C LEU A 428 -8.96 -31.51 5.16
N ALA A 429 -9.57 -31.72 4.00
CA ALA A 429 -8.94 -32.47 2.93
C ALA A 429 -7.74 -31.70 2.34
N LEU A 430 -6.59 -32.36 2.24
CA LEU A 430 -5.47 -31.82 1.48
C LEU A 430 -5.77 -31.86 -0.03
N PRO A 431 -5.34 -30.86 -0.81
CA PRO A 431 -5.37 -30.96 -2.27
C PRO A 431 -4.64 -32.23 -2.73
N GLY A 432 -5.25 -32.97 -3.65
CA GLY A 432 -4.67 -34.24 -4.09
C GLY A 432 -5.07 -35.46 -3.25
N ALA A 433 -6.12 -35.36 -2.43
CA ALA A 433 -6.63 -36.47 -1.62
C ALA A 433 -6.75 -37.78 -2.41
N PHE A 434 -6.32 -38.86 -1.76
CA PHE A 434 -6.15 -40.21 -2.31
C PHE A 434 -5.22 -40.28 -3.53
N GLY A 435 -4.31 -39.31 -3.71
CA GLY A 435 -3.38 -39.25 -4.83
C GLY A 435 -3.97 -38.70 -6.14
N TYR A 436 -5.25 -38.31 -6.17
CA TYR A 436 -5.89 -37.79 -7.38
C TYR A 436 -5.63 -36.29 -7.55
N GLY A 437 -4.83 -35.93 -8.55
CA GLY A 437 -4.41 -34.55 -8.77
C GLY A 437 -3.18 -34.15 -7.95
N HIS A 438 -2.62 -35.08 -7.17
CA HIS A 438 -1.33 -34.91 -6.50
C HIS A 438 -0.17 -35.03 -7.49
N VAL A 439 0.85 -34.20 -7.31
CA VAL A 439 2.09 -34.27 -8.11
C VAL A 439 3.10 -35.07 -7.31
N PHE A 440 3.29 -36.34 -7.69
CA PHE A 440 4.23 -37.24 -7.01
C PHE A 440 5.69 -36.85 -7.27
N SER A 441 6.44 -36.65 -6.20
CA SER A 441 7.89 -36.50 -6.20
C SER A 441 8.59 -37.86 -6.37
N SER A 442 9.88 -37.86 -6.76
CA SER A 442 10.65 -39.10 -6.93
C SER A 442 10.78 -39.91 -5.63
N SER A 443 10.68 -39.28 -4.46
CA SER A 443 10.69 -39.95 -3.15
C SER A 443 9.38 -40.67 -2.82
N GLU A 444 8.27 -40.33 -3.49
CA GLU A 444 6.95 -40.94 -3.27
C GLU A 444 6.67 -42.11 -4.26
N VAL A 445 7.58 -42.35 -5.21
CA VAL A 445 7.47 -43.46 -6.16
C VAL A 445 7.72 -44.79 -5.45
N VAL A 446 6.78 -45.71 -5.58
CA VAL A 446 6.93 -47.08 -5.06
C VAL A 446 7.74 -47.91 -6.06
N TYR A 447 8.87 -48.45 -5.60
CA TYR A 447 9.77 -49.26 -6.42
C TYR A 447 9.57 -50.75 -6.19
N PHE A 448 9.47 -51.51 -7.29
CA PHE A 448 9.46 -52.97 -7.31
C PHE A 448 10.71 -53.51 -7.98
N SER A 449 11.24 -54.62 -7.46
CA SER A 449 12.45 -55.25 -7.97
C SER A 449 12.23 -56.01 -9.27
N ALA A 450 13.29 -56.16 -10.04
CA ALA A 450 13.31 -56.93 -11.28
C ALA A 450 12.94 -58.41 -11.08
N GLN A 451 13.50 -59.04 -10.04
CA GLN A 451 13.39 -60.49 -9.83
C GLN A 451 12.08 -60.88 -9.13
N ASN A 452 11.61 -60.06 -8.18
CA ASN A 452 10.47 -60.39 -7.32
C ASN A 452 9.24 -59.49 -7.53
N GLY A 453 9.22 -58.67 -8.59
CA GLY A 453 8.19 -57.66 -8.83
C GLY A 453 6.75 -58.14 -8.59
N PRO A 454 6.28 -59.27 -9.16
CA PRO A 454 4.93 -59.75 -8.92
C PRO A 454 4.64 -60.09 -7.46
N ALA A 455 5.61 -60.61 -6.71
CA ALA A 455 5.44 -60.95 -5.30
C ALA A 455 5.42 -59.70 -4.42
N GLU A 456 6.32 -58.75 -4.68
CA GLU A 456 6.37 -57.47 -3.99
C GLU A 456 5.12 -56.64 -4.27
N PHE A 457 4.66 -56.60 -5.52
CA PHE A 457 3.44 -55.89 -5.91
C PHE A 457 2.19 -56.47 -5.25
N LEU A 458 2.03 -57.80 -5.25
CA LEU A 458 0.90 -58.44 -4.57
C LEU A 458 0.89 -58.14 -3.08
N LYS A 459 2.06 -58.18 -2.42
CA LYS A 459 2.17 -57.84 -0.99
C LYS A 459 1.78 -56.38 -0.75
N TRP A 460 2.40 -55.47 -1.50
CA TRP A 460 2.20 -54.02 -1.39
C TRP A 460 0.73 -53.61 -1.60
N VAL A 461 0.07 -54.14 -2.64
CA VAL A 461 -1.34 -53.83 -2.95
C VAL A 461 -2.27 -54.09 -1.77
N PHE A 462 -1.97 -55.04 -0.88
CA PHE A 462 -2.77 -55.33 0.32
C PHE A 462 -2.35 -54.56 1.58
N GLU A 463 -1.17 -53.93 1.60
CA GLU A 463 -0.66 -53.16 2.74
C GLU A 463 -1.03 -51.67 2.64
N VAL A 464 -1.24 -51.14 1.43
CA VAL A 464 -1.57 -49.72 1.21
C VAL A 464 -3.07 -49.42 1.30
N THR A 465 -3.40 -48.14 1.50
CA THR A 465 -4.78 -47.65 1.47
C THR A 465 -5.29 -47.51 0.01
N PRO A 466 -6.61 -47.54 -0.23
CA PRO A 466 -7.16 -47.27 -1.56
C PRO A 466 -6.81 -45.85 -2.03
N GLY A 467 -6.47 -45.71 -3.30
CA GLY A 467 -6.04 -44.44 -3.89
C GLY A 467 -5.10 -44.64 -5.08
N ARG A 468 -4.60 -43.54 -5.61
CA ARG A 468 -3.64 -43.46 -6.71
C ARG A 468 -2.21 -43.36 -6.17
N TYR A 469 -1.30 -44.10 -6.77
CA TYR A 469 0.13 -44.14 -6.40
C TYR A 469 1.02 -44.07 -7.63
N ALA A 470 2.16 -43.39 -7.54
CA ALA A 470 3.22 -43.50 -8.53
C ALA A 470 4.04 -44.76 -8.29
N VAL A 471 4.23 -45.58 -9.32
CA VAL A 471 4.92 -46.87 -9.22
C VAL A 471 5.96 -47.04 -10.32
N THR A 472 7.00 -47.82 -10.03
CA THR A 472 8.02 -48.21 -11.02
C THR A 472 8.59 -49.59 -10.68
N GLN A 473 8.69 -50.48 -11.66
CA GLN A 473 9.55 -51.66 -11.56
C GLN A 473 10.91 -51.34 -12.18
N TYR A 474 11.99 -51.44 -11.39
CA TYR A 474 13.34 -51.02 -11.80
C TYR A 474 14.34 -52.18 -11.80
N GLY A 475 15.28 -52.12 -12.76
CA GLY A 475 16.41 -53.03 -12.88
C GLY A 475 16.11 -54.32 -13.65
N GLY A 476 17.16 -55.01 -14.07
CA GLY A 476 17.12 -56.33 -14.71
C GLY A 476 17.01 -56.29 -16.24
N SER A 477 17.63 -57.29 -16.89
CA SER A 477 17.46 -57.59 -18.31
C SER A 477 17.50 -59.11 -18.52
N GLY A 478 16.83 -59.61 -19.57
CA GLY A 478 16.82 -61.03 -19.91
C GLY A 478 16.00 -61.90 -18.95
N THR A 479 16.46 -63.13 -18.69
CA THR A 479 15.73 -64.20 -17.97
C THR A 479 15.53 -63.95 -16.47
N SER A 480 16.13 -62.90 -15.92
CA SER A 480 16.02 -62.53 -14.50
C SER A 480 14.93 -61.48 -14.21
N TYR A 481 14.30 -60.91 -15.25
CA TYR A 481 13.22 -59.96 -15.12
C TYR A 481 11.87 -60.68 -15.06
N ASN A 482 11.19 -60.57 -13.93
CA ASN A 482 9.86 -61.12 -13.71
C ASN A 482 8.84 -59.97 -13.75
N PRO A 483 8.12 -59.76 -14.85
CA PRO A 483 7.32 -58.55 -15.06
C PRO A 483 6.04 -58.58 -14.24
N ILE A 484 5.64 -57.45 -13.63
CA ILE A 484 4.34 -57.31 -12.93
C ILE A 484 3.16 -57.43 -13.91
N ILE A 485 3.32 -56.96 -15.16
CA ILE A 485 2.36 -57.07 -16.27
C ILE A 485 3.04 -57.82 -17.41
N ALA A 486 2.46 -58.94 -17.87
CA ALA A 486 2.96 -59.64 -19.06
C ALA A 486 2.62 -58.88 -20.35
N TYR A 487 3.53 -58.87 -21.32
CA TYR A 487 3.33 -58.26 -22.63
C TYR A 487 3.66 -59.23 -23.77
N ASP A 488 2.94 -59.12 -24.88
CA ASP A 488 2.96 -60.09 -26.00
C ASP A 488 3.97 -59.79 -27.12
N MET A 489 4.64 -58.62 -27.21
CA MET A 489 5.60 -58.32 -28.32
C MET A 489 6.68 -57.24 -28.01
N GLY A 490 7.34 -57.23 -26.85
CA GLY A 490 8.33 -56.19 -26.49
C GLY A 490 8.57 -56.04 -24.97
N GLN A 491 9.54 -55.21 -24.53
CA GLN A 491 9.89 -55.07 -23.11
C GLN A 491 8.89 -54.17 -22.35
N PRO A 492 8.07 -54.68 -21.41
CA PRO A 492 7.18 -53.84 -20.63
C PRO A 492 7.92 -53.18 -19.47
N TYR A 493 7.90 -51.86 -19.45
CA TYR A 493 8.32 -51.07 -18.30
C TYR A 493 7.08 -50.77 -17.44
N PHE A 494 7.00 -51.37 -16.25
CA PHE A 494 5.92 -51.08 -15.29
C PHE A 494 6.23 -49.75 -14.60
N ARG A 495 6.01 -48.63 -15.31
CA ARG A 495 6.15 -47.28 -14.79
C ARG A 495 4.92 -46.45 -15.11
N GLY A 496 4.41 -45.75 -14.10
CA GLY A 496 3.23 -44.92 -14.25
C GLY A 496 2.45 -44.82 -12.94
N LEU A 497 1.13 -44.70 -13.06
CA LEU A 497 0.22 -44.54 -11.93
C LEU A 497 -0.59 -45.83 -11.73
N VAL A 498 -0.80 -46.23 -10.48
CA VAL A 498 -1.72 -47.32 -10.11
C VAL A 498 -2.84 -46.75 -9.27
N ASP A 499 -4.08 -46.98 -9.70
CA ASP A 499 -5.28 -46.74 -8.91
C ASP A 499 -5.69 -48.06 -8.24
N ILE A 500 -5.86 -48.02 -6.92
CA ILE A 500 -6.31 -49.15 -6.11
C ILE A 500 -7.71 -48.83 -5.61
N ASP A 501 -8.69 -49.54 -6.17
CA ASP A 501 -10.09 -49.45 -5.77
C ASP A 501 -10.50 -50.70 -4.98
N ILE A 502 -11.22 -50.51 -3.87
CA ILE A 502 -11.96 -51.59 -3.21
C ILE A 502 -13.40 -51.49 -3.71
N ARG A 503 -13.75 -52.31 -4.72
CA ARG A 503 -15.12 -52.41 -5.23
C ARG A 503 -15.87 -53.44 -4.41
N TYR A 504 -16.81 -52.98 -3.59
CA TYR A 504 -17.63 -53.85 -2.75
C TYR A 504 -18.44 -54.83 -3.60
N GLY A 505 -18.26 -56.12 -3.35
CA GLY A 505 -19.26 -57.14 -3.58
C GLY A 505 -19.56 -57.78 -2.23
N ILE A 506 -20.78 -57.63 -1.73
CA ILE A 506 -21.25 -58.34 -0.54
C ILE A 506 -21.21 -59.83 -0.88
N ASP A 507 -20.39 -60.60 -0.19
CA ASP A 507 -20.55 -62.05 -0.22
C ASP A 507 -21.81 -62.45 0.56
N SER A 508 -22.34 -63.64 0.31
CA SER A 508 -23.59 -64.11 0.93
C SER A 508 -23.55 -64.24 2.46
N GLY A 509 -22.44 -63.88 3.12
CA GLY A 509 -22.25 -63.90 4.57
C GLY A 509 -22.20 -62.52 5.23
N GLY A 510 -22.29 -61.40 4.49
CA GLY A 510 -22.29 -60.06 5.09
C GLY A 510 -20.97 -59.66 5.75
N ILE A 511 -19.87 -60.32 5.41
CA ILE A 511 -18.52 -59.95 5.84
C ILE A 511 -17.87 -59.20 4.68
N GLU A 512 -17.22 -58.06 4.95
CA GLU A 512 -16.46 -57.35 3.93
C GLU A 512 -15.45 -58.30 3.29
N ALA A 513 -15.53 -58.52 1.98
CA ALA A 513 -14.55 -59.32 1.27
C ALA A 513 -13.25 -58.51 1.10
N GLU A 514 -12.51 -58.28 2.19
CA GLU A 514 -11.16 -57.69 2.24
C GLU A 514 -10.15 -58.40 1.29
N ALA A 515 -10.55 -59.55 0.75
CA ALA A 515 -9.73 -60.43 -0.06
C ALA A 515 -9.55 -59.98 -1.52
N ARG A 516 -10.23 -58.93 -2.01
CA ARG A 516 -10.17 -58.53 -3.44
C ARG A 516 -9.96 -57.04 -3.64
N ARG A 517 -8.98 -56.67 -4.49
CA ARG A 517 -8.69 -55.27 -4.85
C ARG A 517 -8.68 -55.12 -6.37
N TRP A 518 -9.39 -54.10 -6.86
CA TRP A 518 -9.41 -53.75 -8.27
C TRP A 518 -8.29 -52.77 -8.55
N ILE A 519 -7.39 -53.13 -9.45
CA ILE A 519 -6.17 -52.37 -9.71
C ILE A 519 -6.22 -51.88 -11.14
N THR A 520 -6.04 -50.58 -11.34
CA THR A 520 -5.93 -49.96 -12.67
C THR A 520 -4.55 -49.33 -12.81
N PHE A 521 -3.76 -49.81 -13.76
CA PHE A 521 -2.47 -49.23 -14.09
C PHE A 521 -2.61 -48.29 -15.29
N HIS A 522 -2.03 -47.10 -15.18
CA HIS A 522 -1.90 -46.09 -16.22
C HIS A 522 -0.41 -45.91 -16.50
N GLY A 523 0.09 -46.50 -17.58
CA GLY A 523 1.50 -46.32 -17.97
C GLY A 523 1.82 -44.87 -18.32
N ASP A 524 3.08 -44.44 -18.13
CA ASP A 524 3.54 -43.08 -18.48
C ASP A 524 4.19 -42.98 -19.86
N ALA A 525 4.65 -44.11 -20.43
CA ALA A 525 5.24 -44.16 -21.76
C ALA A 525 4.18 -44.35 -22.86
N GLU A 526 4.24 -43.51 -23.91
CA GLU A 526 3.61 -43.80 -25.19
C GLU A 526 4.38 -44.92 -25.91
N TYR A 527 3.67 -45.87 -26.48
CA TYR A 527 4.27 -46.98 -27.19
C TYR A 527 4.76 -46.52 -28.58
N GLU A 528 6.09 -46.51 -28.81
CA GLU A 528 6.71 -46.26 -30.13
C GLU A 528 6.61 -47.46 -31.10
N GLY A 529 5.49 -48.18 -31.12
CA GLY A 529 5.21 -49.11 -32.22
C GLY A 529 4.45 -48.42 -33.34
N GLY A 530 4.55 -48.96 -34.57
CA GLY A 530 4.09 -48.35 -35.83
C GLY A 530 2.61 -47.97 -35.97
N PHE A 531 1.81 -48.00 -34.90
CA PHE A 531 0.42 -47.55 -34.89
C PHE A 531 0.08 -46.55 -33.78
N GLY A 532 1.05 -46.04 -33.01
CA GLY A 532 0.86 -44.92 -32.08
C GLY A 532 -0.35 -45.09 -31.16
N GLU A 533 -0.31 -46.08 -30.27
CA GLU A 533 -1.30 -46.23 -29.22
C GLU A 533 -0.75 -45.58 -27.95
N GLY A 534 -1.47 -44.60 -27.40
CA GLY A 534 -1.07 -43.84 -26.19
C GLY A 534 -0.86 -44.71 -24.94
N PRO A 535 -0.61 -44.10 -23.77
CA PRO A 535 -0.20 -44.82 -22.56
C PRO A 535 -1.12 -46.01 -22.25
N ALA A 536 -0.52 -47.20 -22.16
CA ALA A 536 -1.26 -48.43 -22.04
C ALA A 536 -1.93 -48.52 -20.65
N LYS A 537 -3.26 -48.49 -20.63
CA LYS A 537 -4.06 -48.74 -19.43
C LYS A 537 -4.31 -50.23 -19.27
N TYR A 538 -4.12 -50.77 -18.08
CA TYR A 538 -4.41 -52.17 -17.75
C TYR A 538 -5.22 -52.25 -16.46
N GLN A 539 -6.02 -53.29 -16.31
CA GLN A 539 -6.76 -53.60 -15.09
C GLN A 539 -6.56 -55.04 -14.67
N VAL A 540 -6.55 -55.28 -13.36
CA VAL A 540 -6.54 -56.63 -12.80
C VAL A 540 -7.35 -56.67 -11.52
N LEU A 541 -8.06 -57.78 -11.30
CA LEU A 541 -8.65 -58.09 -10.01
C LEU A 541 -7.67 -58.94 -9.21
N VAL A 542 -6.98 -58.32 -8.25
CA VAL A 542 -6.06 -59.01 -7.36
C VAL A 542 -6.83 -59.67 -6.22
N LYS A 543 -6.53 -60.93 -5.94
CA LYS A 543 -7.10 -61.71 -4.82
C LYS A 543 -6.00 -62.08 -3.84
N LYS A 544 -6.30 -62.15 -2.54
CA LYS A 544 -5.31 -62.54 -1.50
C LYS A 544 -4.69 -63.92 -1.74
N SER A 545 -5.41 -64.83 -2.43
CA SER A 545 -4.93 -66.16 -2.81
C SER A 545 -4.19 -66.22 -4.15
N MET A 546 -4.00 -65.10 -4.84
CA MET A 546 -3.30 -65.04 -6.13
C MET A 546 -1.81 -65.34 -5.92
N ARG A 547 -1.24 -66.26 -6.70
CA ARG A 547 0.19 -66.56 -6.63
C ARG A 547 0.96 -65.59 -7.52
N PRO A 548 2.19 -65.18 -7.15
CA PRO A 548 3.00 -64.26 -7.95
C PRO A 548 3.16 -64.64 -9.43
N PRO A 549 3.35 -65.92 -9.82
CA PRO A 549 3.47 -66.29 -11.24
C PRO A 549 2.18 -66.13 -12.06
N ASP A 550 1.02 -66.03 -11.40
CA ASP A 550 -0.29 -65.94 -12.06
C ASP A 550 -0.65 -64.46 -12.36
N LEU A 551 -0.10 -63.50 -11.60
CA LEU A 551 -0.38 -62.06 -11.74
C LEU A 551 -0.09 -61.50 -13.14
N PRO A 552 1.07 -61.77 -13.77
CA PRO A 552 1.44 -61.08 -15.01
C PRO A 552 0.44 -61.34 -16.15
N LYS A 553 -0.17 -62.53 -16.18
CA LYS A 553 -1.16 -62.94 -17.18
C LYS A 553 -2.61 -62.57 -16.80
N ALA A 554 -2.84 -62.08 -15.59
CA ALA A 554 -4.17 -61.73 -15.10
C ALA A 554 -4.61 -60.31 -15.52
N TRP A 555 -3.67 -59.47 -15.97
CA TRP A 555 -3.96 -58.13 -16.44
C TRP A 555 -4.73 -58.10 -17.76
N SER A 556 -5.73 -57.24 -17.83
CA SER A 556 -6.56 -56.99 -19.01
C SER A 556 -6.32 -55.55 -19.49
N ARG A 557 -6.02 -55.35 -20.77
CA ARG A 557 -5.80 -54.01 -21.34
C ARG A 557 -7.14 -53.24 -21.43
N LEU A 558 -7.16 -52.01 -20.93
CA LEU A 558 -8.31 -51.10 -20.88
C LEU A 558 -8.42 -50.18 -22.10
N PHE A 559 -7.35 -50.00 -22.88
CA PHE A 559 -7.40 -49.18 -24.09
C PHE A 559 -8.00 -49.97 -25.26
N TRP A 560 -9.09 -49.46 -25.80
CA TRP A 560 -9.80 -50.03 -26.94
C TRP A 560 -9.03 -49.57 -28.18
N SER A 561 -8.38 -50.49 -28.89
CA SER A 561 -7.71 -50.14 -30.15
C SER A 561 -8.71 -49.47 -31.11
N ARG A 562 -8.23 -48.64 -32.05
CA ARG A 562 -9.05 -48.10 -33.14
C ARG A 562 -9.90 -49.19 -33.81
N ASN A 563 -9.34 -50.38 -33.96
CA ASN A 563 -10.03 -51.56 -34.51
C ASN A 563 -11.13 -52.10 -33.59
N ARG A 564 -10.98 -52.05 -32.27
CA ARG A 564 -12.02 -52.48 -31.33
C ARG A 564 -13.15 -51.46 -31.18
N LEU A 565 -12.81 -50.16 -31.21
CA LEU A 565 -13.80 -49.09 -31.31
C LEU A 565 -14.55 -49.17 -32.65
N MET A 566 -13.86 -49.39 -33.76
CA MET A 566 -14.50 -49.66 -35.06
C MET A 566 -15.41 -50.89 -35.02
N GLN A 567 -14.96 -52.02 -34.46
CA GLN A 567 -15.79 -53.23 -34.33
C GLN A 567 -17.05 -53.02 -33.48
N LEU A 568 -17.00 -52.14 -32.46
CA LEU A 568 -18.15 -51.79 -31.64
C LEU A 568 -19.10 -50.82 -32.36
N LEU A 569 -18.55 -49.88 -33.13
CA LEU A 569 -19.30 -48.90 -33.93
C LEU A 569 -19.92 -49.52 -35.19
N TYR A 570 -19.42 -50.66 -35.68
CA TYR A 570 -20.03 -51.42 -36.77
C TYR A 570 -21.08 -52.41 -36.26
N ALA A 571 -22.27 -52.39 -36.87
CA ALA A 571 -23.15 -53.55 -36.89
C ALA A 571 -22.49 -54.63 -37.77
N THR A 572 -21.65 -55.49 -37.20
CA THR A 572 -20.85 -56.48 -37.94
C THR A 572 -21.63 -57.70 -38.44
N GLU A 573 -22.96 -57.68 -38.40
CA GLU A 573 -23.76 -58.66 -39.11
C GLU A 573 -24.37 -58.04 -40.37
N ASN A 574 -23.78 -58.39 -41.50
CA ASN A 574 -24.20 -58.17 -42.89
C ASN A 574 -25.55 -58.81 -43.25
N THR A 575 -26.35 -59.22 -42.27
CA THR A 575 -27.73 -59.62 -42.45
C THR A 575 -28.61 -58.64 -41.70
N SER A 576 -29.58 -58.06 -42.42
CA SER A 576 -30.49 -56.99 -42.01
C SER A 576 -31.47 -57.35 -40.87
N LYS A 577 -31.11 -58.28 -39.97
CA LYS A 577 -32.00 -58.88 -38.99
C LYS A 577 -31.50 -58.86 -37.53
N ARG A 578 -30.29 -58.36 -37.23
CA ARG A 578 -29.82 -58.25 -35.84
C ARG A 578 -29.55 -56.80 -35.42
N PRO A 579 -30.02 -56.40 -34.22
CA PRO A 579 -29.81 -55.05 -33.69
C PRO A 579 -28.32 -54.79 -33.37
N PRO A 580 -27.88 -53.52 -33.30
CA PRO A 580 -26.53 -53.19 -32.86
C PRO A 580 -26.25 -53.75 -31.45
N PHE A 581 -25.01 -54.14 -31.18
CA PHE A 581 -24.54 -54.45 -29.83
C PHE A 581 -24.56 -53.19 -28.94
N PRO A 582 -24.58 -53.33 -27.59
CA PRO A 582 -24.33 -52.20 -26.70
C PRO A 582 -23.03 -51.47 -27.10
N GLY A 583 -23.14 -50.14 -27.29
CA GLY A 583 -22.11 -49.25 -27.83
C GLY A 583 -22.21 -48.99 -29.34
N GLY A 584 -23.07 -49.70 -30.06
CA GLY A 584 -23.26 -49.52 -31.50
C GLY A 584 -24.15 -48.33 -31.84
N LEU A 585 -23.77 -47.60 -32.90
CA LEU A 585 -24.54 -46.47 -33.43
C LEU A 585 -25.64 -46.97 -34.39
N VAL A 586 -26.83 -46.37 -34.28
CA VAL A 586 -27.94 -46.61 -35.20
C VAL A 586 -28.64 -45.32 -35.56
N LEU A 587 -28.92 -45.14 -36.84
CA LEU A 587 -29.86 -44.13 -37.29
C LEU A 587 -31.27 -44.72 -37.28
N ALA A 588 -32.14 -44.13 -36.48
CA ALA A 588 -33.49 -44.65 -36.28
C ALA A 588 -34.53 -43.52 -36.28
N ALA A 589 -35.75 -43.86 -36.64
CA ALA A 589 -36.91 -43.01 -36.48
C ALA A 589 -37.52 -43.25 -35.10
N TYR A 590 -37.60 -42.19 -34.30
CA TYR A 590 -38.22 -42.19 -32.99
C TYR A 590 -39.71 -41.85 -33.11
N LEU A 591 -40.55 -42.69 -32.50
CA LEU A 591 -42.00 -42.60 -32.56
C LEU A 591 -42.60 -42.06 -31.25
N PRO A 592 -43.72 -41.31 -31.30
CA PRO A 592 -44.44 -40.85 -30.12
C PRO A 592 -45.00 -42.02 -29.32
N ASP A 593 -45.32 -41.79 -28.04
CA ASP A 593 -46.07 -42.74 -27.23
C ASP A 593 -47.50 -42.88 -27.77
N ASP A 594 -48.11 -44.06 -27.60
CA ASP A 594 -49.46 -44.35 -28.08
C ASP A 594 -50.45 -43.28 -27.57
N GLY A 595 -50.96 -42.47 -28.50
CA GLY A 595 -51.93 -41.40 -28.24
C GLY A 595 -51.40 -39.96 -28.27
N SER A 596 -50.07 -39.74 -28.34
CA SER A 596 -49.50 -38.39 -28.52
C SER A 596 -49.29 -38.08 -30.00
N SER A 597 -49.82 -36.95 -30.46
CA SER A 597 -49.49 -36.42 -31.79
C SER A 597 -48.15 -35.68 -31.81
N GLU A 598 -47.59 -35.33 -30.65
CA GLU A 598 -46.37 -34.54 -30.51
C GLU A 598 -45.16 -35.43 -30.14
N VAL A 599 -44.05 -35.24 -30.87
CA VAL A 599 -42.76 -35.91 -30.63
C VAL A 599 -41.71 -34.88 -30.27
N THR A 600 -41.10 -35.06 -29.10
CA THR A 600 -39.89 -34.34 -28.66
C THR A 600 -38.81 -35.36 -28.30
N LEU A 601 -37.58 -35.09 -28.73
CA LEU A 601 -36.41 -35.89 -28.38
C LEU A 601 -35.30 -34.98 -27.90
N LEU A 602 -34.88 -35.19 -26.65
CA LEU A 602 -33.75 -34.48 -26.08
C LEU A 602 -32.45 -35.24 -26.33
N ARG A 603 -31.36 -34.50 -26.53
CA ARG A 603 -30.04 -35.10 -26.56
C ARG A 603 -29.72 -35.70 -25.19
N ALA A 604 -29.03 -36.83 -25.18
CA ALA A 604 -28.72 -37.66 -24.02
C ALA A 604 -29.95 -38.30 -23.33
N GLN A 605 -31.13 -38.24 -23.94
CA GLN A 605 -32.31 -38.93 -23.42
C GLN A 605 -32.21 -40.43 -23.65
N ASP A 606 -32.49 -41.21 -22.61
CA ASP A 606 -32.73 -42.64 -22.71
C ASP A 606 -34.07 -42.91 -23.39
N VAL A 607 -34.03 -43.72 -24.45
CA VAL A 607 -35.20 -44.14 -25.20
C VAL A 607 -35.25 -45.67 -25.27
N SER A 608 -36.44 -46.21 -25.06
CA SER A 608 -36.67 -47.63 -25.29
C SER A 608 -36.58 -47.92 -26.79
N GLY A 609 -35.86 -48.97 -27.15
CA GLY A 609 -35.79 -49.44 -28.54
C GLY A 609 -37.18 -49.80 -29.10
N SER A 610 -38.16 -50.12 -28.24
CA SER A 610 -39.54 -50.36 -28.66
C SER A 610 -40.14 -49.17 -29.44
N ARG A 611 -39.62 -47.96 -29.21
CA ARG A 611 -40.00 -46.69 -29.84
C ARG A 611 -39.17 -46.33 -31.06
N LEU A 612 -38.15 -47.13 -31.38
CA LEU A 612 -37.24 -46.92 -32.49
C LEU A 612 -37.54 -47.90 -33.61
N ARG A 613 -37.43 -47.41 -34.84
CA ARG A 613 -37.46 -48.20 -36.08
C ARG A 613 -36.30 -47.81 -36.96
N GLN A 614 -35.70 -48.76 -37.66
CA GLN A 614 -34.53 -48.50 -38.50
C GLN A 614 -34.90 -47.61 -39.68
N VAL A 615 -34.00 -46.70 -40.08
CA VAL A 615 -34.17 -45.87 -41.27
C VAL A 615 -33.21 -46.34 -42.35
N VAL A 616 -33.73 -46.56 -43.55
CA VAL A 616 -32.97 -46.97 -44.74
C VAL A 616 -33.09 -45.89 -45.81
N PHE A 617 -31.97 -45.56 -46.45
CA PHE A 617 -31.94 -44.65 -47.59
C PHE A 617 -31.67 -45.44 -48.87
N GLU A 618 -32.50 -45.22 -49.88
CA GLU A 618 -32.38 -45.82 -51.21
C GLU A 618 -32.27 -44.71 -52.26
N ALA A 619 -31.36 -44.84 -53.21
CA ALA A 619 -31.25 -43.92 -54.34
C ALA A 619 -31.16 -44.71 -55.64
N GLU A 620 -31.96 -44.32 -56.63
CA GLU A 620 -31.87 -44.91 -57.97
C GLU A 620 -30.54 -44.47 -58.60
N TYR A 621 -29.78 -45.44 -59.11
CA TYR A 621 -28.51 -45.20 -59.79
C TYR A 621 -28.60 -45.70 -61.23
N ARG A 622 -28.10 -44.89 -62.16
CA ARG A 622 -27.93 -45.24 -63.58
C ARG A 622 -26.45 -45.14 -63.93
N THR A 623 -26.06 -45.66 -65.09
CA THR A 623 -24.65 -45.66 -65.56
C THR A 623 -23.98 -44.28 -65.58
N SER A 624 -24.74 -43.18 -65.54
CA SER A 624 -24.25 -41.80 -65.48
C SER A 624 -24.22 -41.16 -64.07
N GLY A 625 -24.57 -41.90 -63.00
CA GLY A 625 -24.66 -41.37 -61.64
C GLY A 625 -26.02 -41.63 -60.97
N PHE A 626 -26.21 -41.09 -59.76
CA PHE A 626 -27.51 -41.11 -59.09
C PHE A 626 -28.55 -40.34 -59.92
N SER A 627 -29.65 -40.99 -60.27
CA SER A 627 -30.68 -40.45 -61.16
C SER A 627 -31.86 -39.80 -60.43
N ALA A 628 -31.90 -39.89 -59.11
CA ALA A 628 -32.89 -39.25 -58.26
C ALA A 628 -32.34 -38.96 -56.85
N ALA A 629 -33.00 -38.05 -56.11
CA ALA A 629 -32.72 -37.83 -54.71
C ALA A 629 -32.99 -39.10 -53.88
N ALA A 630 -32.14 -39.36 -52.87
CA ALA A 630 -32.30 -40.50 -51.98
C ALA A 630 -33.64 -40.44 -51.24
N ARG A 631 -34.39 -41.54 -51.28
CA ARG A 631 -35.63 -41.74 -50.53
C ARG A 631 -35.29 -42.42 -49.22
N SER A 632 -35.90 -41.95 -48.14
CA SER A 632 -35.76 -42.56 -46.82
C SER A 632 -37.03 -43.33 -46.47
N PHE A 633 -36.88 -44.54 -45.97
CA PHE A 633 -37.97 -45.39 -45.51
C PHE A 633 -37.70 -45.83 -44.07
N VAL A 634 -38.74 -45.77 -43.24
CA VAL A 634 -38.72 -46.40 -41.92
C VAL A 634 -39.08 -47.87 -42.13
N TYR A 635 -38.18 -48.77 -41.75
CA TYR A 635 -38.24 -50.20 -42.08
C TYR A 635 -37.92 -51.06 -40.86
N GLY A 636 -38.48 -52.27 -40.83
CA GLY A 636 -38.21 -53.28 -39.80
C GLY A 636 -39.07 -53.20 -38.55
N ASP A 637 -38.88 -54.17 -37.65
CA ASP A 637 -39.53 -54.24 -36.34
C ASP A 637 -38.92 -53.26 -35.34
N ALA A 638 -39.51 -53.20 -34.15
CA ALA A 638 -38.97 -52.41 -33.04
C ALA A 638 -37.56 -52.85 -32.67
N LEU A 639 -36.69 -51.89 -32.38
CA LEU A 639 -35.34 -52.21 -31.91
C LEU A 639 -35.43 -52.75 -30.47
N PRO A 640 -34.67 -53.80 -30.09
CA PRO A 640 -34.62 -54.27 -28.72
C PRO A 640 -33.60 -53.49 -27.89
N GLY A 641 -33.86 -53.39 -26.58
CA GLY A 641 -32.93 -52.78 -25.62
C GLY A 641 -33.15 -51.28 -25.41
N THR A 642 -32.17 -50.63 -24.77
CA THR A 642 -32.23 -49.20 -24.42
C THR A 642 -31.17 -48.44 -25.19
N TYR A 643 -31.52 -47.25 -25.65
CA TYR A 643 -30.69 -46.39 -26.47
C TYR A 643 -30.60 -44.99 -25.89
N VAL A 644 -29.51 -44.28 -26.16
CA VAL A 644 -29.34 -42.87 -25.83
C VAL A 644 -29.36 -42.05 -27.11
N ALA A 645 -30.17 -41.00 -27.14
CA ALA A 645 -30.23 -40.06 -28.26
C ALA A 645 -28.95 -39.19 -28.31
N LEU A 646 -28.26 -39.20 -29.45
CA LEU A 646 -27.08 -38.36 -29.66
C LEU A 646 -27.41 -37.04 -30.38
N SER A 647 -28.61 -36.94 -30.93
CA SER A 647 -29.17 -35.75 -31.58
C SER A 647 -30.58 -35.48 -31.07
N GLY A 648 -30.96 -34.19 -31.03
CA GLY A 648 -32.21 -33.72 -30.42
C GLY A 648 -32.02 -32.32 -29.84
N GLY A 649 -33.11 -31.62 -29.54
CA GLY A 649 -33.08 -30.26 -29.03
C GLY A 649 -34.38 -29.89 -28.31
N PRO A 650 -34.31 -29.02 -27.28
CA PRO A 650 -35.46 -28.71 -26.42
C PRO A 650 -36.62 -28.03 -27.17
N ASP A 651 -36.31 -27.32 -28.27
CA ASP A 651 -37.28 -26.47 -28.97
C ASP A 651 -37.85 -27.11 -30.25
N ILE A 652 -37.52 -28.38 -30.54
CA ILE A 652 -37.93 -29.03 -31.78
C ILE A 652 -39.08 -30.01 -31.49
N LYS A 653 -40.28 -29.63 -31.97
CA LYS A 653 -41.52 -30.40 -31.82
C LYS A 653 -42.05 -30.79 -33.19
N PHE A 654 -42.35 -32.07 -33.39
CA PHE A 654 -42.95 -32.57 -34.62
C PHE A 654 -44.32 -33.18 -34.34
N TYR A 655 -45.28 -32.90 -35.21
CA TYR A 655 -46.64 -33.40 -35.10
C TYR A 655 -46.94 -34.49 -36.13
N ASN A 656 -47.50 -35.62 -35.69
CA ASN A 656 -47.88 -36.77 -36.51
C ASN A 656 -46.74 -37.30 -37.42
N ARG A 657 -45.48 -37.18 -36.97
CA ARG A 657 -44.28 -37.61 -37.70
C ARG A 657 -43.26 -38.20 -36.74
N GLY A 658 -42.52 -39.21 -37.19
CA GLY A 658 -41.35 -39.72 -36.47
C GLY A 658 -40.12 -38.85 -36.72
N LEU A 659 -39.27 -38.70 -35.70
CA LEU A 659 -38.02 -37.94 -35.81
C LEU A 659 -36.87 -38.89 -36.11
N VAL A 660 -36.19 -38.70 -37.25
CA VAL A 660 -34.96 -39.43 -37.57
C VAL A 660 -33.80 -38.82 -36.79
N SER A 661 -33.11 -39.64 -36.00
CA SER A 661 -31.99 -39.20 -35.18
C SER A 661 -30.95 -40.30 -35.01
N LEU A 662 -29.78 -39.91 -34.55
CA LEU A 662 -28.68 -40.82 -34.25
C LEU A 662 -28.78 -41.27 -32.79
N PHE A 663 -28.66 -42.57 -32.58
CA PHE A 663 -28.73 -43.20 -31.26
C PHE A 663 -27.53 -44.12 -31.04
N VAL A 664 -27.16 -44.31 -29.78
CA VAL A 664 -26.23 -45.36 -29.36
C VAL A 664 -26.95 -46.34 -28.45
N ARG A 665 -26.80 -47.64 -28.68
CA ARG A 665 -27.38 -48.65 -27.79
C ARG A 665 -26.58 -48.70 -26.49
N VAL A 666 -27.23 -48.72 -25.33
CA VAL A 666 -26.56 -48.80 -24.03
C VAL A 666 -26.88 -50.08 -23.25
N ALA A 667 -27.99 -50.77 -23.58
CA ALA A 667 -28.37 -52.06 -23.00
C ALA A 667 -29.11 -52.95 -24.01
#